data_AF-V6MCK7-F1
#
_entry.id   AF-V6MCK7-F1
#
_cell.length_a   1.000
_cell.length_b   1.000
_cell.length_c   1.000
_cell.angle_alpha   90.00
_cell.angle_beta   90.00
_cell.angle_gamma   90.00
#
_symmetry.space_group_name_H-M   'P 1'
#
loop_
_entity.id
_entity.type
_entity.pdbx_description
1 polymer ?
#
loop_
_entity_poly.entity_id
_entity_poly.type
_entity_poly.pdbx_seq_one_letter_code
_entity_poly.pdbx_strand_id
1 'polypeptide(L)'
;MSNNQNSSSEPKKKKRRRGRRRLVWGIVQIVFLLGLMGAALAGGIVTGYVAALVKDEPVRTKEELEQKIFTNYLTGFAYYNDGSLIGQLRAEEGDRRLVKKADVSPYLINAIIATEDKGFYHHNGIAVQSTLRATYQELTNQPVVTGGSTITQQLVKNTILTHEVSHARKAREIFNALRIEQMFSKDEILEAYMNEIYLGKNANGSNIYGVQAAAKGVFGKDVKELGLSEASYMAGMIQNPGAYSPFGTESYERGKERQKMVLDRMLENGYITQDQYDNALAADLKATLAKPTQQAYREVPFLMMEIEDRAARQLVDADLKEKGRDKSTISRNEYRLLIDEKRRDILRNGYKVYTTFDKNVHQIMQAVAADASNFGKNRSYTIRRSNGKTEKIENALEEVGAMMIHNRTGAILGMIGGRDFNVEQTNHATVPRQPGSAMKPLAAYAPAFELGILQPASPIDDSPVLLTDGQKGYHLPKNWNNKWQGMMSAREALRNSWNIPAIKVYQKVGIPTALEYVKKMGITTLVDADNYAQTGVIGGLTYGTTVEEITNAYATFANNGSFIDAYLIERIEDSQGKVIFRHQAQPVQVYSEQTAYLITDMMRTVVNAGTGTHVRKFVPRKVDIAGKTGTTNSSNDLYFVGYTPEVSMGVWVGFDEPYPMPDADKYVPMIVWGKVMKEVIEAHPEISPPDATFKKPEGIVSATVDSKSGKLPSELSKEAGHLITDLFNRRFVPKEVDDSHQKARVITYNGERYLAKESTPADFVTEGIFFRSPDPLPTKEQIQAANSKVAIRPPDWEQRLPDAEDPRTEVPGAPGSPSGLAATRNGAQAVLTWNSNKEADLVGYRIYRADPASGFTHLGTVKDPAVLTFTDEKAPGDSAYYVTSVDLTGLESEPSAIAAVGSSSHTWQLPPQNGSNETPMDGLEPGDLPDPILGQPGQDNSSGTTTPSASPPSAPQNLTIKETGNGWQLQWKANRAAEQVIAYNVYFSPDPSSGYLLLGTVSDTSFTHAAGVENPNYYITAVNSYGESTFSNTVTGR
;
A
#
# COMPACT_ATOMS: atom_id res chain seq x y z
N MET A 1 67.28 116.46 84.04
CA MET A 1 67.02 117.87 83.73
C MET A 1 65.61 118.00 83.18
N SER A 2 64.87 118.95 83.74
CA SER A 2 63.50 119.36 83.39
C SER A 2 63.31 119.67 81.91
N ASN A 3 62.13 119.44 81.31
CA ASN A 3 61.12 120.50 81.13
C ASN A 3 59.99 120.16 80.14
N ASN A 4 58.77 120.48 80.63
CA ASN A 4 57.67 121.23 80.00
C ASN A 4 56.74 120.69 78.89
N GLN A 5 55.45 120.87 79.25
CA GLN A 5 54.20 121.19 78.53
C GLN A 5 54.42 122.00 77.22
N ASN A 6 53.56 121.98 76.18
CA ASN A 6 52.13 122.33 76.20
C ASN A 6 51.42 122.06 74.82
N SER A 7 50.10 121.84 74.86
CA SER A 7 49.03 122.28 73.91
C SER A 7 48.92 121.85 72.42
N SER A 8 47.83 121.10 72.15
CA SER A 8 46.77 121.13 71.10
C SER A 8 47.04 121.18 69.57
N SER A 9 46.43 120.21 68.85
CA SER A 9 45.64 120.39 67.61
C SER A 9 45.02 119.06 67.13
N GLU A 10 43.73 119.06 66.79
CA GLU A 10 43.09 118.02 65.95
C GLU A 10 43.49 118.24 64.47
N PRO A 11 43.63 117.19 63.61
CA PRO A 11 42.46 116.59 62.97
C PRO A 11 42.53 115.07 62.61
N LYS A 12 41.36 114.56 62.19
CA LYS A 12 40.95 113.18 61.80
C LYS A 12 41.96 112.33 60.98
N LYS A 13 42.07 111.03 61.33
CA LYS A 13 42.68 109.95 60.51
C LYS A 13 41.68 108.87 60.03
N LYS A 14 41.83 108.48 58.76
CA LYS A 14 41.00 107.56 57.95
C LYS A 14 40.97 106.10 58.45
N LYS A 15 39.79 105.47 58.30
CA LYS A 15 39.45 104.07 58.61
C LYS A 15 40.33 103.03 57.87
N ARG A 16 40.86 102.06 58.62
CA ARG A 16 41.47 100.81 58.12
C ARG A 16 40.38 99.71 58.10
N ARG A 17 39.87 99.36 56.92
CA ARG A 17 38.91 98.24 56.71
C ARG A 17 39.43 97.30 55.60
N ARG A 18 40.65 96.77 55.76
CA ARG A 18 41.25 95.71 54.92
C ARG A 18 41.67 94.56 55.84
N GLY A 19 40.80 93.57 56.03
CA GLY A 19 41.06 92.39 56.88
C GLY A 19 39.98 91.32 56.80
N ARG A 20 38.70 91.72 56.86
CA ARG A 20 37.55 90.77 56.78
C ARG A 20 37.28 90.19 55.38
N ARG A 21 37.51 90.94 54.29
CA ARG A 21 37.27 90.45 52.91
C ARG A 21 38.22 89.34 52.46
N ARG A 22 39.50 89.36 52.86
CA ARG A 22 40.46 88.29 52.53
C ARG A 22 40.19 87.00 53.31
N LEU A 23 39.74 87.11 54.56
CA LEU A 23 39.37 85.95 55.39
C LEU A 23 38.09 85.26 54.86
N VAL A 24 37.07 86.05 54.52
CA VAL A 24 35.82 85.52 53.91
C VAL A 24 36.09 84.89 52.55
N TRP A 25 36.95 85.49 51.72
CA TRP A 25 37.31 84.93 50.42
C TRP A 25 38.14 83.65 50.53
N GLY A 26 39.05 83.55 51.51
CA GLY A 26 39.78 82.31 51.81
C GLY A 26 38.86 81.18 52.31
N ILE A 27 37.86 81.50 53.13
CA ILE A 27 36.84 80.52 53.57
C ILE A 27 36.00 80.04 52.38
N VAL A 28 35.59 80.95 51.47
CA VAL A 28 34.87 80.58 50.25
C VAL A 28 35.72 79.70 49.33
N GLN A 29 37.02 79.98 49.19
CA GLN A 29 37.93 79.13 48.43
C GLN A 29 38.11 77.75 49.06
N ILE A 30 38.24 77.65 50.38
CA ILE A 30 38.34 76.36 51.09
C ILE A 30 37.03 75.57 50.97
N VAL A 31 35.86 76.21 51.12
CA VAL A 31 34.56 75.56 50.91
C VAL A 31 34.40 75.12 49.45
N PHE A 32 34.87 75.90 48.48
CA PHE A 32 34.87 75.52 47.08
C PHE A 32 35.81 74.34 46.79
N LEU A 33 37.01 74.33 47.38
CA LEU A 33 37.98 73.23 47.27
C LEU A 33 37.50 71.95 47.95
N LEU A 34 36.89 72.06 49.14
CA LEU A 34 36.24 70.95 49.83
C LEU A 34 35.01 70.46 49.05
N GLY A 35 34.29 71.37 48.38
CA GLY A 35 33.21 71.03 47.45
C GLY A 35 33.73 70.27 46.23
N LEU A 36 34.86 70.70 45.65
CA LEU A 36 35.54 70.03 44.53
C LEU A 36 36.11 68.67 44.94
N MET A 37 36.77 68.57 46.09
CA MET A 37 37.27 67.31 46.65
C MET A 37 36.12 66.38 47.00
N GLY A 38 35.04 66.89 47.58
CA GLY A 38 33.82 66.13 47.85
C GLY A 38 33.17 65.61 46.58
N ALA A 39 33.11 66.45 45.53
CA ALA A 39 32.61 66.04 44.21
C ALA A 39 33.53 65.01 43.53
N ALA A 40 34.85 65.16 43.64
CA ALA A 40 35.81 64.20 43.11
C ALA A 40 35.78 62.86 43.86
N LEU A 41 35.65 62.89 45.19
CA LEU A 41 35.50 61.69 46.02
C LEU A 41 34.18 60.98 45.73
N ALA A 42 33.07 61.73 45.66
CA ALA A 42 31.77 61.19 45.26
C ALA A 42 31.82 60.62 43.85
N GLY A 43 32.45 61.33 42.90
CA GLY A 43 32.66 60.86 41.54
C GLY A 43 33.50 59.58 41.48
N GLY A 44 34.57 59.49 42.28
CA GLY A 44 35.40 58.30 42.42
C GLY A 44 34.65 57.10 43.00
N ILE A 45 33.84 57.31 44.05
CA ILE A 45 32.99 56.28 44.65
C ILE A 45 31.96 55.77 43.65
N VAL A 46 31.26 56.67 42.95
CA VAL A 46 30.27 56.31 41.92
C VAL A 46 30.94 55.55 40.76
N THR A 47 32.10 56.03 40.29
CA THR A 47 32.83 55.38 39.19
C THR A 47 33.33 54.00 39.60
N GLY A 48 33.90 53.85 40.80
CA GLY A 48 34.36 52.56 41.33
C GLY A 48 33.21 51.58 41.56
N TYR A 49 32.06 52.06 42.03
CA TYR A 49 30.84 51.26 42.19
C TYR A 49 30.30 50.78 40.84
N VAL A 50 30.17 51.67 39.85
CA VAL A 50 29.73 51.30 38.50
C VAL A 50 30.70 50.33 37.84
N ALA A 51 32.02 50.54 37.96
CA ALA A 51 33.04 49.62 37.46
C ALA A 51 32.93 48.23 38.09
N ALA A 52 32.66 48.15 39.40
CA ALA A 52 32.42 46.88 40.09
C ALA A 52 31.15 46.15 39.60
N LEU A 53 30.10 46.89 39.20
CA LEU A 53 28.85 46.32 38.68
C LEU A 53 28.98 45.75 37.25
N VAL A 54 29.93 46.24 36.46
CA VAL A 54 30.15 45.84 35.05
C VAL A 54 31.43 45.05 34.81
N LYS A 55 32.24 44.77 35.85
CA LYS A 55 33.54 44.09 35.72
C LYS A 55 33.47 42.72 35.02
N ASP A 56 32.34 42.02 35.17
CA ASP A 56 32.11 40.67 34.62
C ASP A 56 31.32 40.71 33.29
N GLU A 57 31.00 41.90 32.76
CA GLU A 57 30.27 42.04 31.49
C GLU A 57 31.25 41.89 30.31
N PRO A 58 31.08 40.89 29.42
CA PRO A 58 32.01 40.66 28.33
C PRO A 58 31.97 41.80 27.30
N VAL A 59 33.14 42.12 26.74
CA VAL A 59 33.25 43.04 25.59
C VAL A 59 32.89 42.28 24.33
N ARG A 60 31.66 42.48 23.84
CA ARG A 60 31.16 41.80 22.65
C ARG A 60 31.65 42.46 21.37
N THR A 61 31.94 41.67 20.34
CA THR A 61 32.29 42.19 19.01
C THR A 61 31.05 42.72 18.29
N LYS A 62 31.24 43.40 17.15
CA LYS A 62 30.12 43.86 16.32
C LYS A 62 29.30 42.67 15.84
N GLU A 63 29.95 41.60 15.39
CA GLU A 63 29.30 40.38 14.89
C GLU A 63 28.48 39.68 15.99
N GLU A 64 29.01 39.60 17.21
CA GLU A 64 28.28 39.01 18.35
C GLU A 64 27.04 39.84 18.73
N LEU A 65 27.15 41.17 18.68
CA LEU A 65 26.01 42.06 18.93
C LEU A 65 24.99 41.99 17.80
N GLU A 66 25.45 41.94 16.55
CA GLU A 66 24.60 41.80 15.37
C GLU A 66 23.79 40.51 15.44
N GLN A 67 24.43 39.39 15.79
CA GLN A 67 23.73 38.13 16.05
C GLN A 67 22.70 38.28 17.17
N LYS A 68 23.02 38.92 18.29
CA LYS A 68 22.08 39.05 19.41
C LYS A 68 20.90 39.98 19.14
N ILE A 69 21.07 41.05 18.36
CA ILE A 69 20.01 42.06 18.15
C ILE A 69 19.20 41.82 16.87
N PHE A 70 19.73 41.08 15.89
CA PHE A 70 19.05 40.79 14.63
C PHE A 70 18.64 39.32 14.45
N THR A 71 19.19 38.38 15.22
CA THR A 71 18.73 36.98 15.19
C THR A 71 17.46 36.85 16.02
N ASN A 72 16.35 36.78 15.31
CA ASN A 72 15.01 36.75 15.85
C ASN A 72 14.43 35.34 15.67
N TYR A 73 13.63 34.86 16.62
CA TYR A 73 12.79 33.69 16.36
C TYR A 73 11.70 34.08 15.37
N LEU A 74 11.74 33.54 14.16
CA LEU A 74 10.82 33.88 13.10
C LEU A 74 9.76 32.81 12.94
N THR A 75 8.52 33.26 12.73
CA THR A 75 7.39 32.38 12.46
C THR A 75 7.51 31.75 11.08
N GLY A 76 7.49 30.42 11.05
CA GLY A 76 7.41 29.66 9.81
C GLY A 76 5.97 29.50 9.32
N PHE A 77 5.82 29.17 8.04
CA PHE A 77 4.52 29.03 7.38
C PHE A 77 4.49 27.80 6.47
N ALA A 78 3.35 27.13 6.43
CA ALA A 78 3.07 26.02 5.52
C ALA A 78 2.08 26.44 4.43
N TYR A 79 2.32 26.00 3.20
CA TYR A 79 1.57 26.38 2.00
C TYR A 79 1.10 25.16 1.22
N TYR A 80 -0.10 25.26 0.63
CA TYR A 80 -0.63 24.31 -0.35
C TYR A 80 0.12 24.42 -1.68
N ASN A 81 -0.15 23.50 -2.60
CA ASN A 81 0.46 23.46 -3.94
C ASN A 81 0.22 24.73 -4.78
N ASP A 82 -0.91 25.40 -4.58
CA ASP A 82 -1.30 26.67 -5.23
C ASP A 82 -0.63 27.91 -4.60
N GLY A 83 0.19 27.72 -3.56
CA GLY A 83 0.84 28.77 -2.80
C GLY A 83 -0.06 29.48 -1.77
N SER A 84 -1.31 29.04 -1.61
CA SER A 84 -2.18 29.52 -0.55
C SER A 84 -1.74 28.98 0.81
N LEU A 85 -2.03 29.76 1.86
CA LEU A 85 -1.56 29.44 3.21
C LEU A 85 -2.39 28.29 3.82
N ILE A 86 -1.70 27.25 4.29
CA ILE A 86 -2.27 26.22 5.20
C ILE A 86 -2.35 26.82 6.59
N GLY A 87 -1.22 27.33 7.10
CA GLY A 87 -1.17 28.03 8.38
C GLY A 87 0.23 28.34 8.87
N GLN A 88 0.27 28.97 10.05
CA GLN A 88 1.49 29.20 10.80
C GLN A 88 2.00 27.88 11.38
N LEU A 89 3.29 27.62 11.25
CA LEU A 89 3.99 26.59 12.02
C LEU A 89 4.05 27.02 13.49
N ARG A 90 4.20 26.07 14.42
CA ARG A 90 4.27 26.42 15.84
C ARG A 90 5.47 27.34 16.08
N ALA A 91 5.27 28.41 16.85
CA ALA A 91 6.34 29.29 17.27
C ALA A 91 6.38 29.24 18.81
N GLU A 92 7.52 28.83 19.38
CA GLU A 92 7.65 28.65 20.84
C GLU A 92 7.47 29.97 21.60
N GLU A 93 7.97 31.08 21.05
CA GLU A 93 7.95 32.37 21.73
C GLU A 93 6.78 33.27 21.30
N GLY A 94 6.21 33.08 20.11
CA GLY A 94 5.09 33.87 19.57
C GLY A 94 5.22 34.15 18.06
N ASP A 95 4.24 34.86 17.48
CA ASP A 95 4.30 35.30 16.08
C ASP A 95 5.30 36.48 15.97
N ARG A 96 6.30 36.33 15.10
CA ARG A 96 7.32 37.34 14.81
C ARG A 96 7.67 37.30 13.34
N ARG A 97 7.69 38.48 12.71
CA ARG A 97 7.94 38.68 11.28
C ARG A 97 8.84 39.88 11.10
N LEU A 98 9.91 39.72 10.31
CA LEU A 98 10.83 40.81 10.04
C LEU A 98 10.20 41.84 9.10
N VAL A 99 10.52 43.10 9.34
CA VAL A 99 10.25 44.20 8.44
C VAL A 99 11.44 45.16 8.43
N LYS A 100 11.75 45.69 7.24
CA LYS A 100 12.74 46.75 7.11
C LYS A 100 12.11 48.08 7.50
N LYS A 101 12.88 49.00 8.09
CA LYS A 101 12.39 50.34 8.47
C LYS A 101 11.66 51.04 7.31
N ALA A 102 12.18 50.91 6.08
CA ALA A 102 11.60 51.52 4.88
C ALA A 102 10.18 51.02 4.54
N ASP A 103 9.81 49.85 5.05
CA ASP A 103 8.50 49.22 4.85
C ASP A 103 7.60 49.36 6.09
N VAL A 104 7.95 50.22 7.05
CA VAL A 104 7.09 50.55 8.19
C VAL A 104 6.37 51.87 7.93
N SER A 105 5.08 51.94 8.29
CA SER A 105 4.28 53.18 8.19
C SER A 105 5.01 54.34 8.88
N PRO A 106 5.21 55.49 8.19
CA PRO A 106 5.84 56.66 8.79
C PRO A 106 5.10 57.16 10.02
N TYR A 107 3.78 56.98 10.07
CA TYR A 107 2.98 57.31 11.25
C TYR A 107 3.39 56.48 12.46
N LEU A 108 3.66 55.19 12.28
CA LEU A 108 4.09 54.31 13.37
C LEU A 108 5.50 54.66 13.85
N ILE A 109 6.43 54.88 12.93
CA ILE A 109 7.79 55.33 13.26
C ILE A 109 7.75 56.62 14.10
N ASN A 110 7.00 57.62 13.62
CA ASN A 110 6.88 58.90 14.31
C ASN A 110 6.18 58.76 15.67
N ALA A 111 5.16 57.90 15.77
CA ALA A 111 4.45 57.64 17.03
C ALA A 111 5.36 56.97 18.08
N ILE A 112 6.16 55.99 17.67
CA ILE A 112 7.15 55.32 18.52
C ILE A 112 8.18 56.34 19.01
N ILE A 113 8.78 57.11 18.11
CA ILE A 113 9.80 58.11 18.48
C ILE A 113 9.20 59.18 19.39
N ALA A 114 8.03 59.74 19.06
CA ALA A 114 7.39 60.77 19.87
C ALA A 114 7.08 60.31 21.30
N THR A 115 6.77 59.02 21.47
CA THR A 115 6.31 58.47 22.74
C THR A 115 7.43 57.85 23.56
N GLU A 116 8.25 57.00 22.94
CA GLU A 116 9.28 56.23 23.63
C GLU A 116 10.58 57.03 23.78
N ASP A 117 10.97 57.81 22.78
CA ASP A 117 12.27 58.49 22.75
C ASP A 117 12.33 59.70 21.79
N LYS A 118 11.77 60.83 22.22
CA LYS A 118 11.69 62.05 21.38
C LYS A 118 13.05 62.58 20.90
N GLY A 119 14.11 62.24 21.64
CA GLY A 119 15.48 62.68 21.37
C GLY A 119 16.30 61.64 20.60
N PHE A 120 15.68 60.56 20.11
CA PHE A 120 16.37 59.37 19.61
C PHE A 120 17.53 59.68 18.66
N TYR A 121 17.32 60.51 17.64
CA TYR A 121 18.36 60.86 16.67
C TYR A 121 19.45 61.83 17.19
N HIS A 122 19.31 62.37 18.40
CA HIS A 122 20.15 63.45 18.92
C HIS A 122 21.06 63.02 20.08
N HIS A 123 20.79 61.91 20.75
CA HIS A 123 21.65 61.37 21.81
C HIS A 123 22.38 60.10 21.36
N ASN A 124 23.45 59.72 22.06
CA ASN A 124 24.21 58.50 21.77
C ASN A 124 23.79 57.40 22.76
N GLY A 125 22.62 56.78 22.60
CA GLY A 125 22.16 55.67 23.45
C GLY A 125 21.59 56.01 24.82
N ILE A 126 21.92 57.15 25.42
CA ILE A 126 21.38 57.59 26.72
C ILE A 126 20.90 59.04 26.68
N ALA A 127 19.69 59.27 27.21
CA ALA A 127 19.14 60.61 27.34
C ALA A 127 19.51 61.21 28.72
N VAL A 128 20.74 61.69 28.86
CA VAL A 128 21.31 62.18 30.15
C VAL A 128 20.40 63.16 30.89
N GLN A 129 19.82 64.13 30.16
CA GLN A 129 18.90 65.12 30.74
C GLN A 129 17.59 64.48 31.24
N SER A 130 17.07 63.49 30.51
CA SER A 130 15.85 62.75 30.88
C SER A 130 16.10 61.82 32.06
N THR A 131 17.25 61.14 32.08
CA THR A 131 17.65 60.26 33.20
C THR A 131 17.85 61.05 34.48
N LEU A 132 18.58 62.17 34.44
CA LEU A 132 18.79 63.02 35.63
C LEU A 132 17.48 63.62 36.14
N ARG A 133 16.57 64.02 35.23
CA ARG A 133 15.23 64.50 35.60
C ARG A 133 14.40 63.41 36.26
N ALA A 134 14.39 62.20 35.70
CA ALA A 134 13.66 61.07 36.26
C ALA A 134 14.18 60.70 37.66
N THR A 135 15.52 60.63 37.84
CA THR A 135 16.13 60.39 39.16
C THR A 135 15.79 61.49 40.16
N TYR A 136 15.77 62.76 39.73
CA TYR A 136 15.35 63.87 40.60
C TYR A 136 13.87 63.79 40.99
N GLN A 137 12.98 63.45 40.05
CA GLN A 137 11.55 63.27 40.32
C GLN A 137 11.28 62.13 41.31
N GLU A 138 12.02 61.02 41.17
CA GLU A 138 11.95 59.88 42.09
C GLU A 138 12.47 60.25 43.49
N LEU A 139 13.58 61.00 43.58
CA LEU A 139 14.11 61.49 44.86
C LEU A 139 13.22 62.56 45.54
N THR A 140 12.37 63.24 44.79
CA THR A 140 11.48 64.30 45.29
C THR A 140 10.04 63.86 45.46
N ASN A 141 9.72 62.56 45.29
CA ASN A 141 8.36 62.01 45.31
C ASN A 141 7.37 62.76 44.38
N GLN A 142 7.86 63.35 43.29
CA GLN A 142 6.99 63.95 42.29
C GLN A 142 6.33 62.85 41.44
N PRO A 143 5.13 63.10 40.85
CA PRO A 143 4.53 62.18 39.89
C PRO A 143 5.54 61.88 38.78
N VAL A 144 5.96 60.61 38.67
CA VAL A 144 6.96 60.19 37.70
C VAL A 144 6.37 60.37 36.30
N VAL A 145 6.88 61.34 35.55
CA VAL A 145 6.54 61.50 34.14
C VAL A 145 7.30 60.41 33.39
N THR A 146 6.57 59.44 32.82
CA THR A 146 7.11 58.30 32.07
C THR A 146 8.29 58.67 31.15
N GLY A 147 9.36 57.85 31.16
CA GLY A 147 10.33 57.80 30.06
C GLY A 147 11.76 58.24 30.38
N GLY A 148 12.44 57.53 31.29
CA GLY A 148 13.88 57.71 31.51
C GLY A 148 14.79 56.84 30.64
N SER A 149 14.24 55.85 29.91
CA SER A 149 15.00 54.89 29.10
C SER A 149 14.80 55.11 27.60
N THR A 150 15.88 55.11 26.83
CA THR A 150 15.91 55.31 25.37
C THR A 150 15.49 54.05 24.60
N ILE A 151 15.20 54.18 23.30
CA ILE A 151 14.91 53.02 22.43
C ILE A 151 16.08 52.02 22.46
N THR A 152 17.32 52.50 22.39
CA THR A 152 18.53 51.66 22.44
C THR A 152 18.65 50.90 23.76
N GLN A 153 18.33 51.55 24.88
CA GLN A 153 18.31 50.90 26.20
C GLN A 153 17.23 49.82 26.29
N GLN A 154 16.06 50.06 25.69
CA GLN A 154 15.00 49.06 25.64
C GLN A 154 15.37 47.86 24.73
N LEU A 155 16.04 48.10 23.60
CA LEU A 155 16.54 47.04 22.73
C LEU A 155 17.54 46.13 23.48
N VAL A 156 18.51 46.71 24.19
CA VAL A 156 19.47 45.98 25.02
C VAL A 156 18.79 45.14 26.10
N LYS A 157 17.79 45.72 26.76
CA LYS A 157 17.01 45.05 27.81
C LYS A 157 16.31 43.80 27.27
N ASN A 158 15.84 43.82 26.02
CA ASN A 158 15.07 42.74 25.44
C ASN A 158 15.93 41.66 24.77
N THR A 159 17.14 42.00 24.28
CA THR A 159 17.97 41.10 23.45
C THR A 159 19.26 40.59 24.12
N ILE A 160 19.88 41.41 24.98
CA ILE A 160 21.24 41.13 25.48
C ILE A 160 21.23 40.68 26.94
N LEU A 161 20.37 41.27 27.76
CA LEU A 161 20.38 41.10 29.22
C LEU A 161 19.31 40.09 29.66
N THR A 162 19.57 39.42 30.78
CA THR A 162 18.59 38.55 31.45
C THR A 162 17.51 39.38 32.15
N HIS A 163 16.35 38.76 32.44
CA HIS A 163 15.17 39.44 33.01
C HIS A 163 15.32 39.91 34.48
N GLU A 164 16.47 39.76 35.13
CA GLU A 164 16.66 40.09 36.54
C GLU A 164 16.68 41.60 36.81
N VAL A 165 15.85 42.11 37.73
CA VAL A 165 15.83 43.54 38.06
C VAL A 165 16.90 43.85 39.13
N SER A 166 18.06 44.36 38.70
CA SER A 166 19.14 44.81 39.60
C SER A 166 19.79 46.11 39.13
N HIS A 167 20.39 46.85 40.07
CA HIS A 167 21.22 48.03 39.72
C HIS A 167 22.40 47.65 38.83
N ALA A 168 22.94 46.44 38.99
CA ALA A 168 23.95 45.87 38.09
C ALA A 168 23.43 45.74 36.66
N ARG A 169 22.22 45.21 36.47
CA ARG A 169 21.59 45.13 35.15
C ARG A 169 21.44 46.52 34.53
N LYS A 170 20.98 47.52 35.28
CA LYS A 170 20.77 48.88 34.73
C LYS A 170 22.08 49.54 34.29
N ALA A 171 23.17 49.33 35.02
CA ALA A 171 24.49 49.75 34.58
C ALA A 171 24.91 49.04 33.28
N ARG A 172 24.77 47.71 33.21
CA ARG A 172 25.06 46.91 32.00
C ARG A 172 24.21 47.33 30.79
N GLU A 173 22.95 47.73 31.02
CA GLU A 173 22.03 48.25 29.99
C GLU A 173 22.56 49.52 29.36
N ILE A 174 23.03 50.48 30.18
CA ILE A 174 23.63 51.73 29.71
C ILE A 174 24.90 51.47 28.89
N PHE A 175 25.81 50.62 29.38
CA PHE A 175 27.07 50.34 28.68
C PHE A 175 26.86 49.64 27.34
N ASN A 176 25.98 48.64 27.30
CA ASN A 176 25.66 47.96 26.04
C ASN A 176 24.90 48.89 25.07
N ALA A 177 24.05 49.80 25.56
CA ALA A 177 23.39 50.80 24.72
C ALA A 177 24.38 51.77 24.08
N LEU A 178 25.34 52.30 24.87
CA LEU A 178 26.43 53.12 24.35
C LEU A 178 27.27 52.38 23.30
N ARG A 179 27.52 51.08 23.52
CA ARG A 179 28.30 50.25 22.59
C ARG A 179 27.55 49.99 21.28
N ILE A 180 26.27 49.66 21.34
CA ILE A 180 25.44 49.49 20.13
C ILE A 180 25.44 50.77 19.29
N GLU A 181 25.31 51.94 19.91
CA GLU A 181 25.29 53.24 19.23
C GLU A 181 26.62 53.64 18.59
N GLN A 182 27.71 52.98 18.97
CA GLN A 182 29.01 53.14 18.31
C GLN A 182 29.18 52.21 17.11
N MET A 183 28.43 51.11 17.06
CA MET A 183 28.63 50.02 16.09
C MET A 183 27.53 49.91 15.03
N PHE A 184 26.34 50.45 15.32
CA PHE A 184 25.15 50.43 14.48
C PHE A 184 24.58 51.84 14.32
N SER A 185 24.01 52.11 13.15
CA SER A 185 23.31 53.35 12.84
C SER A 185 21.97 53.44 13.57
N LYS A 186 21.44 54.67 13.71
CA LYS A 186 20.12 54.91 14.31
C LYS A 186 19.00 54.14 13.60
N ASP A 187 19.11 54.00 12.29
CA ASP A 187 18.12 53.32 11.48
C ASP A 187 18.15 51.81 11.73
N GLU A 188 19.33 51.22 11.80
CA GLU A 188 19.53 49.81 12.17
C GLU A 188 19.02 49.52 13.59
N ILE A 189 19.28 50.41 14.55
CA ILE A 189 18.82 50.26 15.94
C ILE A 189 17.29 50.32 16.01
N LEU A 190 16.68 51.28 15.30
CA LEU A 190 15.23 51.43 15.27
C LEU A 190 14.56 50.23 14.56
N GLU A 191 15.15 49.74 13.48
CA GLU A 191 14.70 48.52 12.80
C GLU A 191 14.77 47.29 13.72
N ALA A 192 15.89 47.07 14.40
CA ALA A 192 16.04 45.99 15.38
C ALA A 192 15.00 46.10 16.50
N TYR A 193 14.81 47.30 17.04
CA TYR A 193 13.80 47.57 18.07
C TYR A 193 12.39 47.23 17.58
N MET A 194 12.00 47.73 16.41
CA MET A 194 10.67 47.47 15.83
C MET A 194 10.43 46.00 15.52
N ASN A 195 11.46 45.17 15.32
CA ASN A 195 11.32 43.73 15.10
C ASN A 195 11.33 42.90 16.41
N GLU A 196 11.84 43.47 17.51
CA GLU A 196 11.99 42.75 18.79
C GLU A 196 10.82 42.98 19.77
N ILE A 197 10.25 44.19 19.80
CA ILE A 197 9.32 44.58 20.87
C ILE A 197 8.10 43.64 21.02
N TYR A 198 7.82 43.23 22.26
CA TYR A 198 6.59 42.52 22.59
C TYR A 198 5.39 43.48 22.52
N LEU A 199 4.37 43.12 21.74
CA LEU A 199 3.17 43.93 21.50
C LEU A 199 1.89 43.24 21.97
N GLY A 200 2.00 42.28 22.88
CA GLY A 200 0.85 41.66 23.53
C GLY A 200 0.37 40.40 22.82
N LYS A 201 -0.93 40.18 22.80
CA LYS A 201 -1.56 39.02 22.14
C LYS A 201 -2.35 39.45 20.92
N ASN A 202 -2.30 38.66 19.86
CA ASN A 202 -3.15 38.83 18.68
C ASN A 202 -4.59 38.38 18.93
N ALA A 203 -5.45 38.50 17.92
CA ALA A 203 -6.86 38.09 17.97
C ALA A 203 -7.06 36.60 18.34
N ASN A 204 -6.04 35.76 18.13
CA ASN A 204 -6.06 34.32 18.43
C ASN A 204 -5.47 33.98 19.82
N GLY A 205 -5.03 34.98 20.58
CA GLY A 205 -4.43 34.81 21.90
C GLY A 205 -2.96 34.42 21.89
N SER A 206 -2.29 34.38 20.73
CA SER A 206 -0.85 34.12 20.61
C SER A 206 -0.05 35.39 20.87
N ASN A 207 1.10 35.26 21.54
CA ASN A 207 2.03 36.37 21.75
C ASN A 207 2.52 36.91 20.41
N ILE A 208 2.66 38.24 20.28
CA ILE A 208 3.17 38.92 19.09
C ILE A 208 4.41 39.75 19.43
N TYR A 209 5.44 39.58 18.61
CA TYR A 209 6.70 40.32 18.70
C TYR A 209 6.98 41.03 17.39
N GLY A 210 7.39 42.28 17.49
CA GLY A 210 7.66 43.16 16.37
C GLY A 210 6.40 43.74 15.73
N VAL A 211 6.57 44.91 15.10
CA VAL A 211 5.48 45.73 14.57
C VAL A 211 4.74 45.09 13.40
N GLN A 212 5.42 44.26 12.59
CA GLN A 212 4.81 43.59 11.45
C GLN A 212 3.86 42.46 11.88
N ALA A 213 4.28 41.63 12.83
CA ALA A 213 3.40 40.60 13.41
C ALA A 213 2.23 41.25 14.15
N ALA A 214 2.47 42.37 14.85
CA ALA A 214 1.42 43.12 15.53
C ALA A 214 0.41 43.74 14.57
N ALA A 215 0.83 44.36 13.47
CA ALA A 215 -0.07 44.90 12.45
C ALA A 215 -1.00 43.84 11.88
N LYS A 216 -0.45 42.68 11.52
CA LYS A 216 -1.23 41.53 11.02
C LYS A 216 -2.13 40.95 12.12
N GLY A 217 -1.62 40.79 13.33
CA GLY A 217 -2.32 40.13 14.43
C GLY A 217 -3.39 40.99 15.12
N VAL A 218 -3.25 42.32 15.08
CA VAL A 218 -4.17 43.27 15.72
C VAL A 218 -5.14 43.89 14.73
N PHE A 219 -4.69 44.24 13.53
CA PHE A 219 -5.51 44.96 12.53
C PHE A 219 -5.71 44.20 11.23
N GLY A 220 -5.07 43.04 11.03
CA GLY A 220 -5.16 42.27 9.79
C GLY A 220 -4.46 42.92 8.59
N LYS A 221 -3.63 43.94 8.83
CA LYS A 221 -2.98 44.77 7.80
C LYS A 221 -1.48 44.59 7.75
N ASP A 222 -0.87 44.93 6.63
CA ASP A 222 0.58 45.12 6.61
C ASP A 222 0.98 46.35 7.43
N VAL A 223 2.13 46.34 8.11
CA VAL A 223 2.58 47.47 8.93
C VAL A 223 2.78 48.74 8.11
N LYS A 224 3.10 48.61 6.82
CA LYS A 224 3.22 49.73 5.88
C LYS A 224 1.89 50.45 5.64
N GLU A 225 0.78 49.73 5.78
CA GLU A 225 -0.57 50.20 5.47
C GLU A 225 -1.29 50.83 6.67
N LEU A 226 -0.64 50.85 7.85
CA LEU A 226 -1.26 51.40 9.05
C LEU A 226 -1.48 52.91 8.93
N GLY A 227 -2.74 53.32 9.16
CA GLY A 227 -3.10 54.72 9.28
C GLY A 227 -2.69 55.32 10.63
N LEU A 228 -2.81 56.65 10.77
CA LEU A 228 -2.41 57.35 11.99
C LEU A 228 -3.11 56.84 13.27
N SER A 229 -4.40 56.51 13.21
CA SER A 229 -5.14 55.99 14.38
C SER A 229 -4.60 54.61 14.81
N GLU A 230 -4.41 53.68 13.88
CA GLU A 230 -3.89 52.33 14.15
C GLU A 230 -2.43 52.38 14.63
N ALA A 231 -1.61 53.19 13.98
CA ALA A 231 -0.21 53.41 14.31
C ALA A 231 -0.02 54.02 15.71
N SER A 232 -0.80 55.06 16.05
CA SER A 232 -0.74 55.68 17.38
C SER A 232 -1.22 54.75 18.49
N TYR A 233 -2.23 53.92 18.23
CA TYR A 233 -2.70 52.92 19.19
C TYR A 233 -1.62 51.85 19.44
N MET A 234 -1.04 51.31 18.36
CA MET A 234 0.02 50.30 18.45
C MET A 234 1.27 50.82 19.18
N ALA A 235 1.70 52.05 18.89
CA ALA A 235 2.80 52.68 19.64
C ALA A 235 2.47 52.84 21.13
N GLY A 236 1.20 53.14 21.47
CA GLY A 236 0.73 53.18 22.85
C GLY A 236 0.83 51.84 23.58
N MET A 237 0.65 50.72 22.87
CA MET A 237 0.71 49.37 23.44
C MET A 237 2.10 49.01 23.96
N ILE A 238 3.18 49.55 23.39
CA ILE A 238 4.58 49.20 23.71
C ILE A 238 4.88 49.24 25.22
N GLN A 239 4.36 50.26 25.90
CA GLN A 239 4.65 50.47 27.32
C GLN A 239 4.10 49.34 28.21
N ASN A 240 2.87 48.89 27.93
CA ASN A 240 2.22 47.82 28.69
C ASN A 240 1.24 47.04 27.79
N PRO A 241 1.76 46.11 26.97
CA PRO A 241 0.96 45.50 25.90
C PRO A 241 -0.24 44.69 26.41
N GLY A 242 -0.15 44.11 27.61
CA GLY A 242 -1.26 43.38 28.22
C GLY A 242 -2.38 44.31 28.72
N ALA A 243 -2.02 45.42 29.37
CA ALA A 243 -3.00 46.37 29.91
C ALA A 243 -3.70 47.22 28.84
N TYR A 244 -3.09 47.37 27.67
CA TYR A 244 -3.61 48.14 26.54
C TYR A 244 -4.06 47.26 25.38
N SER A 245 -4.34 45.99 25.63
CA SER A 245 -4.83 45.06 24.62
C SER A 245 -6.16 45.55 24.01
N PRO A 246 -6.30 45.56 22.68
CA PRO A 246 -7.52 46.04 22.03
C PRO A 246 -8.68 45.04 22.06
N PHE A 247 -8.43 43.78 22.49
CA PHE A 247 -9.43 42.70 22.44
C PHE A 247 -10.29 42.59 23.71
N GLY A 248 -9.90 43.23 24.81
CA GLY A 248 -10.68 43.28 26.05
C GLY A 248 -11.37 44.63 26.24
N THR A 249 -12.58 44.66 26.81
CA THR A 249 -13.34 45.91 26.96
C THR A 249 -12.60 46.94 27.82
N GLU A 250 -12.16 46.56 29.02
CA GLU A 250 -11.47 47.49 29.94
C GLU A 250 -10.06 47.86 29.46
N SER A 251 -9.33 46.90 28.89
CA SER A 251 -8.00 47.15 28.34
C SER A 251 -8.05 48.04 27.09
N TYR A 252 -9.13 47.94 26.29
CA TYR A 252 -9.34 48.79 25.13
C TYR A 252 -9.51 50.26 25.51
N GLU A 253 -10.33 50.56 26.54
CA GLU A 253 -10.52 51.93 27.04
C GLU A 253 -9.20 52.53 27.55
N ARG A 254 -8.45 51.77 28.36
CA ARG A 254 -7.10 52.18 28.80
C ARG A 254 -6.14 52.38 27.62
N GLY A 255 -6.24 51.53 26.59
CA GLY A 255 -5.48 51.66 25.36
C GLY A 255 -5.85 52.92 24.56
N LYS A 256 -7.14 53.32 24.52
CA LYS A 256 -7.59 54.56 23.88
C LYS A 256 -7.10 55.80 24.61
N GLU A 257 -7.09 55.80 25.94
CA GLU A 257 -6.47 56.87 26.73
C GLU A 257 -4.97 56.98 26.43
N ARG A 258 -4.28 55.83 26.33
CA ARG A 258 -2.87 55.78 25.97
C ARG A 258 -2.61 56.25 24.54
N GLN A 259 -3.48 55.89 23.59
CA GLN A 259 -3.43 56.39 22.22
C GLN A 259 -3.56 57.91 22.18
N LYS A 260 -4.49 58.49 22.95
CA LYS A 260 -4.63 59.95 23.03
C LYS A 260 -3.32 60.61 23.46
N MET A 261 -2.65 60.05 24.48
CA MET A 261 -1.34 60.56 24.91
C MET A 261 -0.27 60.46 23.81
N VAL A 262 -0.27 59.39 23.02
CA VAL A 262 0.64 59.24 21.87
C VAL A 262 0.36 60.34 20.84
N LEU A 263 -0.91 60.56 20.50
CA LEU A 263 -1.32 61.62 19.58
C LEU A 263 -0.96 63.01 20.10
N ASP A 264 -1.14 63.28 21.41
CA ASP A 264 -0.75 64.54 22.06
C ASP A 264 0.75 64.80 21.84
N ARG A 265 1.60 63.78 22.08
CA ARG A 265 3.06 63.88 21.87
C ARG A 265 3.44 64.03 20.40
N MET A 266 2.72 63.38 19.49
CA MET A 266 2.95 63.53 18.05
C MET A 266 2.63 64.95 17.59
N LEU A 267 1.56 65.56 18.11
CA LEU A 267 1.19 66.94 17.83
C LEU A 267 2.20 67.94 18.43
N GLU A 268 2.58 67.77 19.70
CA GLU A 268 3.59 68.60 20.38
C GLU A 268 4.95 68.60 19.66
N ASN A 269 5.35 67.44 19.11
CA ASN A 269 6.59 67.29 18.38
C ASN A 269 6.48 67.68 16.88
N GLY A 270 5.30 68.10 16.41
CA GLY A 270 5.08 68.56 15.04
C GLY A 270 5.02 67.46 13.98
N TYR A 271 4.81 66.19 14.36
CA TYR A 271 4.68 65.07 13.42
C TYR A 271 3.30 65.00 12.75
N ILE A 272 2.27 65.60 13.36
CA ILE A 272 0.90 65.64 12.85
C ILE A 272 0.30 67.04 13.05
N THR A 273 -0.73 67.34 12.26
CA THR A 273 -1.55 68.56 12.39
C THR A 273 -2.72 68.35 13.36
N GLN A 274 -3.34 69.45 13.80
CA GLN A 274 -4.54 69.39 14.66
C GLN A 274 -5.68 68.61 13.99
N ASP A 275 -5.92 68.82 12.68
CA ASP A 275 -6.95 68.09 11.93
C ASP A 275 -6.67 66.58 11.88
N GLN A 276 -5.41 66.18 11.71
CA GLN A 276 -5.01 64.78 11.74
C GLN A 276 -5.19 64.16 13.14
N TYR A 277 -4.87 64.92 14.20
CA TYR A 277 -5.09 64.52 15.58
C TYR A 277 -6.58 64.26 15.84
N ASP A 278 -7.46 65.21 15.49
CA ASP A 278 -8.90 65.12 15.76
C ASP A 278 -9.54 63.95 14.99
N ASN A 279 -9.17 63.78 13.72
CA ASN A 279 -9.62 62.65 12.90
C ASN A 279 -9.13 61.30 13.43
N ALA A 280 -7.87 61.19 13.86
CA ALA A 280 -7.33 59.94 14.39
C ALA A 280 -7.95 59.55 15.73
N LEU A 281 -8.28 60.53 16.57
CA LEU A 281 -8.90 60.30 17.88
C LEU A 281 -10.36 59.81 17.73
N ALA A 282 -11.10 60.39 16.78
CA ALA A 282 -12.50 60.06 16.48
C ALA A 282 -12.69 58.75 15.69
N ALA A 283 -11.63 58.19 15.11
CA ALA A 283 -11.71 56.96 14.32
C ALA A 283 -12.18 55.74 15.13
N ASP A 284 -13.05 54.94 14.53
CA ASP A 284 -13.53 53.67 15.11
C ASP A 284 -12.49 52.55 14.93
N LEU A 285 -11.60 52.43 15.91
CA LEU A 285 -10.58 51.38 15.96
C LEU A 285 -11.17 49.97 16.08
N LYS A 286 -12.34 49.78 16.70
CA LYS A 286 -12.94 48.44 16.86
C LYS A 286 -13.31 47.83 15.51
N ALA A 287 -13.78 48.65 14.57
CA ALA A 287 -14.09 48.23 13.20
C ALA A 287 -12.85 47.75 12.42
N THR A 288 -11.65 48.16 12.84
CA THR A 288 -10.38 47.81 12.19
C THR A 288 -9.68 46.59 12.79
N LEU A 289 -10.18 46.05 13.91
CA LEU A 289 -9.53 44.92 14.59
C LEU A 289 -9.62 43.63 13.77
N ALA A 290 -8.53 42.88 13.80
CA ALA A 290 -8.46 41.55 13.24
C ALA A 290 -9.47 40.63 13.93
N LYS A 291 -10.17 39.83 13.14
CA LYS A 291 -11.03 38.77 13.67
C LYS A 291 -10.17 37.55 14.03
N PRO A 292 -10.52 36.80 15.07
CA PRO A 292 -9.88 35.53 15.33
C PRO A 292 -9.98 34.61 14.11
N THR A 293 -8.86 34.07 13.67
CA THR A 293 -8.77 33.09 12.59
C THR A 293 -8.58 31.70 13.19
N GLN A 294 -9.17 30.69 12.57
CA GLN A 294 -8.95 29.31 12.97
C GLN A 294 -7.46 28.94 12.84
N GLN A 295 -6.93 28.24 13.84
CA GLN A 295 -5.52 27.81 13.88
C GLN A 295 -5.36 26.51 13.08
N ALA A 296 -4.36 26.43 12.19
CA ALA A 296 -4.18 25.25 11.34
C ALA A 296 -3.96 23.95 12.13
N TYR A 297 -3.30 23.99 13.30
CA TYR A 297 -3.19 22.84 14.21
C TYR A 297 -4.49 22.39 14.84
N ARG A 298 -5.59 23.14 14.69
CA ARG A 298 -6.94 22.73 15.10
C ARG A 298 -7.76 22.25 13.92
N GLU A 299 -7.62 22.89 12.76
CA GLU A 299 -8.38 22.54 11.55
C GLU A 299 -7.84 21.30 10.83
N VAL A 300 -6.52 21.21 10.68
CA VAL A 300 -5.84 20.12 9.94
C VAL A 300 -4.63 19.58 10.74
N PRO A 301 -4.83 19.12 11.99
CA PRO A 301 -3.75 18.72 12.90
C PRO A 301 -2.84 17.64 12.32
N PHE A 302 -3.40 16.58 11.74
CA PHE A 302 -2.63 15.50 11.10
C PHE A 302 -1.69 16.04 10.02
N LEU A 303 -2.21 16.90 9.12
CA LEU A 303 -1.41 17.50 8.06
C LEU A 303 -0.29 18.36 8.63
N MET A 304 -0.57 19.23 9.59
CA MET A 304 0.45 20.12 10.14
C MET A 304 1.58 19.36 10.86
N MET A 305 1.26 18.29 11.59
CA MET A 305 2.28 17.43 12.21
C MET A 305 3.11 16.68 11.18
N GLU A 306 2.48 16.19 10.10
CA GLU A 306 3.17 15.53 9.00
C GLU A 306 4.11 16.48 8.26
N ILE A 307 3.69 17.74 8.05
CA ILE A 307 4.52 18.80 7.46
C ILE A 307 5.73 19.07 8.34
N GLU A 308 5.56 19.24 9.65
CA GLU A 308 6.67 19.47 10.59
C GLU A 308 7.68 18.31 10.55
N ASP A 309 7.21 17.06 10.62
CA ASP A 309 8.09 15.88 10.60
C ASP A 309 8.84 15.74 9.28
N ARG A 310 8.14 15.81 8.14
CA ARG A 310 8.75 15.63 6.83
C ARG A 310 9.66 16.78 6.46
N ALA A 311 9.29 18.03 6.77
CA ALA A 311 10.17 19.17 6.54
C ALA A 311 11.47 19.03 7.34
N ALA A 312 11.41 18.55 8.59
CA ALA A 312 12.61 18.33 9.40
C ALA A 312 13.54 17.30 8.76
N ARG A 313 12.98 16.17 8.26
CA ARG A 313 13.76 15.15 7.55
C ARG A 313 14.41 15.70 6.28
N GLN A 314 13.69 16.48 5.48
CA GLN A 314 14.24 17.07 4.27
C GLN A 314 15.34 18.11 4.57
N LEU A 315 15.21 18.86 5.66
CA LEU A 315 16.28 19.77 6.12
C LEU A 315 17.51 19.01 6.61
N VAL A 316 17.35 17.86 7.28
CA VAL A 316 18.49 17.00 7.63
C VAL A 316 19.19 16.50 6.36
N ASP A 317 18.43 16.00 5.38
CA ASP A 317 18.99 15.48 4.13
C ASP A 317 19.72 16.58 3.33
N ALA A 318 19.15 17.80 3.30
CA ALA A 318 19.80 18.96 2.69
C ALA A 318 21.10 19.37 3.42
N ASP A 319 21.08 19.40 4.76
CA ASP A 319 22.24 19.74 5.60
C ASP A 319 23.37 18.70 5.47
N LEU A 320 23.03 17.41 5.45
CA LEU A 320 24.00 16.33 5.22
C LEU A 320 24.64 16.45 3.84
N LYS A 321 23.84 16.72 2.80
CA LYS A 321 24.31 16.91 1.43
C LYS A 321 25.24 18.13 1.32
N GLU A 322 24.88 19.25 1.92
CA GLU A 322 25.70 20.47 1.95
C GLU A 322 27.04 20.22 2.65
N LYS A 323 27.04 19.43 3.74
CA LYS A 323 28.25 19.05 4.49
C LYS A 323 29.03 17.89 3.85
N GLY A 324 28.59 17.36 2.71
CA GLY A 324 29.23 16.22 2.03
C GLY A 324 29.20 14.92 2.84
N ARG A 325 28.22 14.74 3.74
CA ARG A 325 28.06 13.53 4.57
C ARG A 325 27.10 12.57 3.90
N ASP A 326 27.50 11.31 3.77
CA ASP A 326 26.63 10.25 3.26
C ASP A 326 25.62 9.80 4.33
N LYS A 327 24.34 9.95 4.04
CA LYS A 327 23.21 9.50 4.88
C LYS A 327 23.30 8.02 5.24
N SER A 328 23.82 7.18 4.35
CA SER A 328 23.93 5.73 4.59
C SER A 328 24.89 5.38 5.74
N THR A 329 25.82 6.28 6.07
CA THR A 329 26.80 6.11 7.14
C THR A 329 26.31 6.62 8.50
N ILE A 330 25.16 7.30 8.53
CA ILE A 330 24.60 7.90 9.75
C ILE A 330 23.84 6.84 10.53
N SER A 331 24.19 6.67 11.81
CA SER A 331 23.44 5.75 12.68
C SER A 331 22.01 6.23 12.88
N ARG A 332 21.07 5.30 13.12
CA ARG A 332 19.65 5.62 13.39
C ARG A 332 19.48 6.60 14.55
N ASN A 333 20.30 6.47 15.59
CA ASN A 333 20.27 7.34 16.77
C ASN A 333 20.76 8.75 16.44
N GLU A 334 21.86 8.86 15.70
CA GLU A 334 22.37 10.16 15.24
C GLU A 334 21.36 10.87 14.33
N TYR A 335 20.80 10.15 13.36
CA TYR A 335 19.80 10.70 12.44
C TYR A 335 18.56 11.24 13.19
N ARG A 336 18.11 10.55 14.25
CA ARG A 336 17.02 11.01 15.10
C ARG A 336 17.37 12.33 15.82
N LEU A 337 18.59 12.46 16.35
CA LEU A 337 19.04 13.69 17.01
C LEU A 337 19.10 14.88 16.03
N LEU A 338 19.54 14.64 14.79
CA LEU A 338 19.54 15.64 13.72
C LEU A 338 18.11 16.08 13.36
N ILE A 339 17.16 15.13 13.30
CA ILE A 339 15.75 15.47 13.09
C ILE A 339 15.23 16.35 14.24
N ASP A 340 15.51 15.99 15.49
CA ASP A 340 15.06 16.76 16.65
C ASP A 340 15.66 18.18 16.67
N GLU A 341 16.90 18.34 16.18
CA GLU A 341 17.51 19.65 15.92
C GLU A 341 16.77 20.43 14.83
N LYS A 342 16.58 19.84 13.65
CA LYS A 342 15.89 20.53 12.54
C LYS A 342 14.41 20.82 12.82
N ARG A 343 13.74 20.01 13.66
CA ARG A 343 12.41 20.34 14.17
C ARG A 343 12.43 21.64 14.95
N ARG A 344 13.42 21.87 15.82
CA ARG A 344 13.56 23.16 16.53
C ARG A 344 13.84 24.30 15.56
N ASP A 345 14.70 24.09 14.57
CA ASP A 345 15.00 25.10 13.54
C ASP A 345 13.73 25.52 12.78
N ILE A 346 12.86 24.57 12.44
CA ILE A 346 11.59 24.84 11.74
C ILE A 346 10.70 25.80 12.52
N LEU A 347 10.68 25.67 13.85
CA LEU A 347 9.84 26.50 14.73
C LEU A 347 10.45 27.88 15.04
N ARG A 348 11.71 28.12 14.61
CA ARG A 348 12.53 29.24 15.08
C ARG A 348 13.12 30.10 13.97
N ASN A 349 13.34 29.55 12.77
CA ASN A 349 14.10 30.25 11.71
C ASN A 349 13.23 30.79 10.57
N GLY A 350 11.90 30.75 10.70
CA GLY A 350 10.99 31.40 9.75
C GLY A 350 10.90 30.72 8.38
N TYR A 351 11.02 29.39 8.35
CA TYR A 351 10.94 28.63 7.11
C TYR A 351 9.56 28.75 6.44
N LYS A 352 9.56 28.77 5.11
CA LYS A 352 8.36 28.59 4.30
C LYS A 352 8.36 27.21 3.68
N VAL A 353 7.41 26.37 4.07
CA VAL A 353 7.30 24.99 3.63
C VAL A 353 6.16 24.89 2.62
N TYR A 354 6.52 24.64 1.36
CA TYR A 354 5.57 24.43 0.27
C TYR A 354 5.33 22.95 0.09
N THR A 355 4.06 22.57 0.11
CA THR A 355 3.63 21.16 0.02
C THR A 355 3.06 20.84 -1.37
N THR A 356 2.81 19.56 -1.61
CA THR A 356 2.10 19.06 -2.78
C THR A 356 0.59 18.99 -2.60
N PHE A 357 0.08 19.20 -1.38
CA PHE A 357 -1.33 19.06 -1.06
C PHE A 357 -2.17 20.02 -1.91
N ASP A 358 -3.21 19.47 -2.52
CA ASP A 358 -4.26 20.27 -3.13
C ASP A 358 -5.30 20.60 -2.06
N LYS A 359 -5.56 21.90 -1.90
CA LYS A 359 -6.47 22.40 -0.87
C LYS A 359 -7.87 21.81 -1.00
N ASN A 360 -8.40 21.71 -2.22
CA ASN A 360 -9.78 21.28 -2.44
C ASN A 360 -9.90 19.76 -2.28
N VAL A 361 -8.95 18.99 -2.83
CA VAL A 361 -8.90 17.53 -2.62
C VAL A 361 -8.82 17.21 -1.13
N HIS A 362 -7.94 17.90 -0.39
CA HIS A 362 -7.83 17.67 1.04
C HIS A 362 -9.13 18.00 1.77
N GLN A 363 -9.79 19.12 1.45
CA GLN A 363 -11.08 19.47 2.06
C GLN A 363 -12.18 18.43 1.77
N ILE A 364 -12.24 17.90 0.54
CA ILE A 364 -13.17 16.81 0.18
C ILE A 364 -12.89 15.58 1.04
N MET A 365 -11.62 15.17 1.17
CA MET A 365 -11.21 14.02 1.97
C MET A 365 -11.59 14.19 3.44
N GLN A 366 -11.33 15.37 4.02
CA GLN A 366 -11.69 15.67 5.41
C GLN A 366 -13.21 15.70 5.63
N ALA A 367 -13.98 16.23 4.67
CA ALA A 367 -15.44 16.23 4.75
C ALA A 367 -16.02 14.80 4.76
N VAL A 368 -15.47 13.89 3.95
CA VAL A 368 -15.87 12.47 3.95
C VAL A 368 -15.49 11.78 5.26
N ALA A 369 -14.32 12.08 5.82
CA ALA A 369 -13.86 11.52 7.09
C ALA A 369 -14.73 11.98 8.30
N ALA A 370 -15.14 13.26 8.28
CA ALA A 370 -15.92 13.88 9.36
C ALA A 370 -17.39 13.42 9.37
N ASP A 371 -17.94 13.00 8.23
CA ASP A 371 -19.31 12.50 8.15
C ASP A 371 -19.43 11.06 8.70
N ALA A 372 -19.92 10.98 9.94
CA ALA A 372 -20.10 9.71 10.65
C ALA A 372 -21.06 8.72 9.95
N SER A 373 -21.91 9.16 9.02
CA SER A 373 -22.79 8.26 8.27
C SER A 373 -22.06 7.38 7.25
N ASN A 374 -20.78 7.69 6.97
CA ASN A 374 -19.92 6.89 6.10
C ASN A 374 -19.36 5.63 6.76
N PHE A 375 -19.43 5.56 8.09
CA PHE A 375 -18.74 4.55 8.90
C PHE A 375 -19.72 3.70 9.72
N GLY A 376 -19.22 2.56 10.18
CA GLY A 376 -19.89 1.71 11.16
C GLY A 376 -20.11 2.43 12.49
N LYS A 377 -21.01 1.86 13.30
CA LYS A 377 -21.27 2.36 14.66
C LYS A 377 -20.09 2.07 15.58
N ASN A 378 -19.79 3.02 16.47
CA ASN A 378 -18.80 2.85 17.54
C ASN A 378 -19.06 1.56 18.35
N ARG A 379 -17.98 0.93 18.82
CA ARG A 379 -18.03 -0.37 19.49
C ARG A 379 -17.31 -0.35 20.83
N SER A 380 -17.78 -1.17 21.76
CA SER A 380 -17.06 -1.45 23.00
C SER A 380 -16.64 -2.91 22.98
N TYR A 381 -15.38 -3.19 23.22
CA TYR A 381 -14.81 -4.54 23.18
C TYR A 381 -13.70 -4.71 24.20
N THR A 382 -13.19 -5.93 24.32
CA THR A 382 -12.21 -6.30 25.33
C THR A 382 -11.01 -6.90 24.65
N ILE A 383 -9.83 -6.35 24.96
CA ILE A 383 -8.56 -6.81 24.42
C ILE A 383 -7.69 -7.41 25.52
N ARG A 384 -6.80 -8.32 25.14
CA ARG A 384 -5.78 -8.87 26.03
C ARG A 384 -4.44 -8.27 25.65
N ARG A 385 -3.85 -7.49 26.55
CA ARG A 385 -2.53 -6.87 26.38
C ARG A 385 -1.42 -7.92 26.47
N SER A 386 -0.24 -7.59 25.95
CA SER A 386 0.96 -8.45 25.97
C SER A 386 1.39 -8.88 27.37
N ASN A 387 1.11 -8.06 28.39
CA ASN A 387 1.35 -8.37 29.81
C ASN A 387 0.30 -9.33 30.42
N GLY A 388 -0.62 -9.87 29.61
CA GLY A 388 -1.68 -10.79 30.02
C GLY A 388 -2.90 -10.14 30.66
N LYS A 389 -2.89 -8.82 30.90
CA LYS A 389 -4.06 -8.09 31.44
C LYS A 389 -5.11 -7.88 30.37
N THR A 390 -6.36 -7.94 30.81
CA THR A 390 -7.52 -7.66 29.99
C THR A 390 -7.95 -6.21 30.19
N GLU A 391 -8.21 -5.50 29.10
CA GLU A 391 -8.64 -4.10 29.10
C GLU A 391 -9.91 -3.95 28.27
N LYS A 392 -10.86 -3.16 28.79
CA LYS A 392 -12.10 -2.84 28.10
C LYS A 392 -11.92 -1.52 27.37
N ILE A 393 -12.05 -1.55 26.05
CA ILE A 393 -12.13 -0.36 25.21
C ILE A 393 -13.60 0.00 25.07
N GLU A 394 -13.97 1.23 25.43
CA GLU A 394 -15.34 1.72 25.33
C GLU A 394 -15.49 2.74 24.21
N ASN A 395 -16.59 2.65 23.47
CA ASN A 395 -16.94 3.61 22.42
C ASN A 395 -15.83 3.85 21.38
N ALA A 396 -15.06 2.81 21.05
CA ALA A 396 -14.04 2.84 20.01
C ALA A 396 -14.65 3.28 18.68
N LEU A 397 -14.03 4.26 18.04
CA LEU A 397 -14.39 4.69 16.70
C LEU A 397 -13.86 3.67 15.70
N GLU A 398 -14.67 3.38 14.69
CA GLU A 398 -14.17 2.80 13.46
C GLU A 398 -13.38 3.89 12.74
N GLU A 399 -12.05 3.76 12.73
CA GLU A 399 -11.08 4.71 12.20
C GLU A 399 -10.81 4.50 10.71
N VAL A 400 -10.19 5.52 10.10
CA VAL A 400 -9.88 5.56 8.67
C VAL A 400 -8.52 6.18 8.41
N GLY A 401 -7.81 5.61 7.43
CA GLY A 401 -6.57 6.13 6.89
C GLY A 401 -6.68 6.18 5.38
N ALA A 402 -6.38 7.32 4.76
CA ALA A 402 -6.42 7.43 3.30
C ALA A 402 -5.30 8.33 2.78
N MET A 403 -4.82 8.03 1.57
CA MET A 403 -3.83 8.84 0.87
C MET A 403 -4.20 8.92 -0.61
N MET A 404 -4.18 10.11 -1.21
CA MET A 404 -4.32 10.32 -2.64
C MET A 404 -3.00 10.81 -3.24
N ILE A 405 -2.52 10.12 -4.27
CA ILE A 405 -1.22 10.34 -4.92
C ILE A 405 -1.44 10.59 -6.40
N HIS A 406 -0.77 11.59 -6.95
CA HIS A 406 -0.73 11.84 -8.39
C HIS A 406 0.24 10.87 -9.07
N ASN A 407 -0.25 10.04 -9.98
CA ASN A 407 0.44 8.85 -10.48
C ASN A 407 1.76 9.18 -11.20
N ARG A 408 1.78 10.26 -11.98
CA ARG A 408 2.94 10.61 -12.83
C ARG A 408 4.05 11.36 -12.10
N THR A 409 3.75 11.90 -10.92
CA THR A 409 4.70 12.77 -10.20
C THR A 409 5.06 12.22 -8.82
N GLY A 410 4.24 11.36 -8.22
CA GLY A 410 4.39 10.96 -6.81
C GLY A 410 3.91 12.04 -5.82
N ALA A 411 3.34 13.14 -6.29
CA ALA A 411 2.86 14.21 -5.41
C ALA A 411 1.67 13.73 -4.57
N ILE A 412 1.74 13.90 -3.24
CA ILE A 412 0.62 13.62 -2.34
C ILE A 412 -0.37 14.79 -2.41
N LEU A 413 -1.58 14.53 -2.93
CA LEU A 413 -2.61 15.56 -3.13
C LEU A 413 -3.51 15.75 -1.90
N GLY A 414 -3.69 14.70 -1.10
CA GLY A 414 -4.53 14.75 0.09
C GLY A 414 -4.38 13.49 0.96
N MET A 415 -4.75 13.63 2.24
CA MET A 415 -4.67 12.56 3.24
C MET A 415 -5.84 12.64 4.21
N ILE A 416 -6.25 11.49 4.73
CA ILE A 416 -7.07 11.34 5.93
C ILE A 416 -6.23 10.57 6.96
N GLY A 417 -5.90 11.21 8.09
CA GLY A 417 -5.14 10.56 9.17
C GLY A 417 -6.01 9.86 10.22
N GLY A 418 -7.31 10.17 10.25
CA GLY A 418 -8.27 9.66 11.23
C GLY A 418 -9.56 10.47 11.13
N ARG A 419 -10.57 10.08 11.90
CA ARG A 419 -11.89 10.75 11.87
C ARG A 419 -11.98 11.98 12.75
N ASP A 420 -11.44 11.89 13.97
CA ASP A 420 -11.43 13.00 14.93
C ASP A 420 -10.15 13.01 15.73
N PHE A 421 -9.31 14.02 15.48
CA PHE A 421 -8.03 14.21 16.13
C PHE A 421 -8.12 14.42 17.65
N ASN A 422 -9.25 14.90 18.16
CA ASN A 422 -9.43 15.11 19.60
C ASN A 422 -9.73 13.81 20.34
N VAL A 423 -10.15 12.77 19.61
CA VAL A 423 -10.42 11.45 20.16
C VAL A 423 -9.21 10.53 19.96
N GLU A 424 -8.66 10.48 18.75
CA GLU A 424 -7.50 9.66 18.40
C GLU A 424 -6.49 10.48 17.57
N GLN A 425 -5.23 10.47 17.99
CA GLN A 425 -4.15 11.29 17.41
C GLN A 425 -3.23 10.50 16.47
N THR A 426 -3.41 9.18 16.38
CA THR A 426 -2.68 8.29 15.49
C THR A 426 -2.98 8.61 14.03
N ASN A 427 -1.93 8.90 13.25
CA ASN A 427 -2.06 9.08 11.80
C ASN A 427 -2.15 7.73 11.08
N HIS A 428 -3.36 7.27 10.83
CA HIS A 428 -3.66 6.00 10.19
C HIS A 428 -3.22 5.89 8.74
N ALA A 429 -2.91 7.00 8.06
CA ALA A 429 -2.36 6.96 6.71
C ALA A 429 -0.90 6.48 6.68
N THR A 430 -0.15 6.69 7.77
CA THR A 430 1.30 6.47 7.85
C THR A 430 1.72 5.41 8.88
N VAL A 431 0.77 4.83 9.61
CA VAL A 431 1.01 3.69 10.52
C VAL A 431 0.79 2.36 9.78
N PRO A 432 1.69 1.36 9.93
CA PRO A 432 1.55 0.09 9.25
C PRO A 432 0.40 -0.76 9.81
N ARG A 433 -0.35 -1.38 8.91
CA ARG A 433 -1.44 -2.33 9.19
C ARG A 433 -1.34 -3.51 8.24
N GLN A 434 -1.96 -4.64 8.57
CA GLN A 434 -1.92 -5.82 7.72
C GLN A 434 -2.72 -5.56 6.42
N PRO A 435 -2.12 -5.63 5.22
CA PRO A 435 -2.77 -5.21 3.97
C PRO A 435 -3.78 -6.23 3.40
N GLY A 436 -3.79 -7.45 3.94
CA GLY A 436 -4.64 -8.54 3.47
C GLY A 436 -4.44 -8.85 1.97
N SER A 437 -5.55 -9.16 1.29
CA SER A 437 -5.56 -9.45 -0.15
C SER A 437 -5.12 -8.29 -1.08
N ALA A 438 -4.91 -7.07 -0.57
CA ALA A 438 -4.38 -5.98 -1.39
C ALA A 438 -2.91 -6.22 -1.82
N MET A 439 -2.21 -7.18 -1.22
CA MET A 439 -0.87 -7.60 -1.64
C MET A 439 -0.84 -8.46 -2.90
N LYS A 440 -1.96 -9.09 -3.30
CA LYS A 440 -1.95 -10.08 -4.38
C LYS A 440 -1.49 -9.54 -5.74
N PRO A 441 -1.93 -8.35 -6.19
CA PRO A 441 -1.36 -7.75 -7.41
C PRO A 441 0.14 -7.49 -7.29
N LEU A 442 0.59 -7.03 -6.12
CA LEU A 442 1.96 -6.58 -5.86
C LEU A 442 2.97 -7.73 -5.77
N ALA A 443 2.61 -8.80 -5.07
CA ALA A 443 3.55 -9.89 -4.71
C ALA A 443 3.33 -11.19 -5.49
N ALA A 444 2.16 -11.42 -6.11
CA ALA A 444 1.92 -12.61 -6.93
C ALA A 444 1.83 -12.29 -8.41
N TYR A 445 0.75 -11.59 -8.81
CA TYR A 445 0.39 -11.54 -10.22
C TYR A 445 1.32 -10.66 -11.05
N ALA A 446 1.66 -9.44 -10.60
CA ALA A 446 2.55 -8.58 -11.37
C ALA A 446 3.97 -9.15 -11.54
N PRO A 447 4.64 -9.66 -10.48
CA PRO A 447 5.92 -10.35 -10.63
C PRO A 447 5.83 -11.57 -11.55
N ALA A 448 4.78 -12.39 -11.43
CA ALA A 448 4.59 -13.56 -12.29
C ALA A 448 4.42 -13.19 -13.77
N PHE A 449 3.77 -12.05 -14.06
CA PHE A 449 3.56 -11.58 -15.43
C PHE A 449 4.84 -11.00 -16.03
N GLU A 450 5.61 -10.25 -15.24
CA GLU A 450 6.88 -9.68 -15.68
C GLU A 450 7.92 -10.78 -15.97
N LEU A 451 7.94 -11.83 -15.15
CA LEU A 451 8.81 -12.98 -15.33
C LEU A 451 8.33 -13.97 -16.40
N GLY A 452 7.13 -13.76 -16.98
CA GLY A 452 6.56 -14.65 -17.99
C GLY A 452 6.08 -16.01 -17.46
N ILE A 453 5.91 -16.14 -16.14
CA ILE A 453 5.42 -17.37 -15.48
C ILE A 453 3.93 -17.56 -15.76
N LEU A 454 3.17 -16.47 -15.78
CA LEU A 454 1.73 -16.44 -16.02
C LEU A 454 1.36 -15.24 -16.88
N GLN A 455 0.18 -15.29 -17.48
CA GLN A 455 -0.53 -14.21 -18.16
C GLN A 455 -2.02 -14.30 -17.77
N PRO A 456 -2.88 -13.31 -18.09
CA PRO A 456 -4.29 -13.29 -17.64
C PRO A 456 -5.10 -14.57 -17.84
N ALA A 457 -4.90 -15.27 -18.97
CA ALA A 457 -5.58 -16.54 -19.27
C ALA A 457 -4.87 -17.78 -18.70
N SER A 458 -3.65 -17.66 -18.16
CA SER A 458 -2.91 -18.79 -17.62
C SER A 458 -3.68 -19.45 -16.48
N PRO A 459 -3.75 -20.79 -16.44
CA PRO A 459 -4.51 -21.49 -15.43
C PRO A 459 -3.76 -21.59 -14.11
N ILE A 460 -4.50 -21.57 -13.01
CA ILE A 460 -4.02 -21.73 -11.65
C ILE A 460 -4.97 -22.70 -10.93
N ASP A 461 -4.38 -23.69 -10.26
CA ASP A 461 -5.14 -24.74 -9.57
C ASP A 461 -5.53 -24.33 -8.14
N ASP A 462 -6.80 -24.03 -7.90
CA ASP A 462 -7.35 -23.82 -6.55
C ASP A 462 -7.78 -25.15 -5.91
N SER A 463 -6.75 -25.91 -5.51
CA SER A 463 -6.83 -27.21 -4.82
C SER A 463 -5.97 -27.21 -3.56
N PRO A 464 -6.20 -28.13 -2.60
CA PRO A 464 -5.47 -28.17 -1.33
C PRO A 464 -3.95 -28.05 -1.49
N VAL A 465 -3.32 -27.24 -0.64
CA VAL A 465 -1.86 -27.10 -0.56
C VAL A 465 -1.45 -27.12 0.90
N LEU A 466 -0.42 -27.90 1.25
CA LEU A 466 0.12 -27.95 2.60
C LEU A 466 1.32 -27.03 2.71
N LEU A 467 1.23 -26.06 3.61
CA LEU A 467 2.30 -25.13 3.93
C LEU A 467 3.04 -25.63 5.18
N THR A 468 4.36 -25.69 5.12
CA THR A 468 5.20 -26.09 6.26
C THR A 468 5.16 -25.02 7.36
N ASP A 469 4.85 -25.38 8.60
CA ASP A 469 4.70 -24.41 9.70
C ASP A 469 6.02 -24.09 10.44
N GLY A 470 7.15 -24.60 9.95
CA GLY A 470 8.46 -24.45 10.60
C GLY A 470 8.67 -25.38 11.80
N GLN A 471 7.68 -26.21 12.14
CA GLN A 471 7.75 -27.36 13.05
C GLN A 471 7.52 -28.65 12.23
N LYS A 472 7.21 -29.78 12.89
CA LYS A 472 6.82 -31.03 12.21
C LYS A 472 5.37 -30.98 11.65
N GLY A 473 4.70 -29.82 11.64
CA GLY A 473 3.30 -29.68 11.27
C GLY A 473 3.08 -29.05 9.89
N TYR A 474 1.81 -28.96 9.51
CA TYR A 474 1.38 -28.32 8.27
C TYR A 474 0.22 -27.37 8.54
N HIS A 475 0.27 -26.21 7.89
CA HIS A 475 -0.84 -25.29 7.78
C HIS A 475 -1.57 -25.52 6.45
N LEU A 476 -2.88 -25.78 6.52
CA LEU A 476 -3.75 -25.85 5.34
C LEU A 476 -4.49 -24.51 5.19
N PRO A 477 -3.99 -23.57 4.34
CA PRO A 477 -4.68 -22.32 4.08
C PRO A 477 -6.03 -22.58 3.42
N LYS A 478 -6.93 -21.60 3.50
CA LYS A 478 -8.29 -21.69 2.97
C LYS A 478 -8.74 -20.44 2.25
N ASN A 479 -9.65 -20.63 1.29
CA ASN A 479 -10.43 -19.55 0.72
C ASN A 479 -11.44 -19.02 1.73
N TRP A 480 -11.92 -17.80 1.52
CA TRP A 480 -12.89 -17.13 2.41
C TRP A 480 -14.22 -17.90 2.54
N ASN A 481 -14.59 -18.70 1.54
CA ASN A 481 -15.79 -19.54 1.54
C ASN A 481 -15.55 -20.97 2.05
N ASN A 482 -14.32 -21.30 2.48
CA ASN A 482 -13.87 -22.64 2.88
C ASN A 482 -14.05 -23.73 1.80
N LYS A 483 -14.07 -23.37 0.50
CA LYS A 483 -14.21 -24.30 -0.61
C LYS A 483 -13.06 -24.14 -1.63
N TRP A 484 -12.70 -25.24 -2.26
CA TRP A 484 -11.86 -25.27 -3.46
C TRP A 484 -12.67 -24.82 -4.68
N GLN A 485 -11.99 -24.29 -5.68
CA GLN A 485 -12.63 -23.82 -6.91
C GLN A 485 -12.15 -24.58 -8.15
N GLY A 486 -11.10 -25.40 -8.03
CA GLY A 486 -10.48 -26.11 -9.16
C GLY A 486 -9.68 -25.18 -10.06
N MET A 487 -9.47 -25.60 -11.30
CA MET A 487 -8.73 -24.84 -12.30
C MET A 487 -9.48 -23.58 -12.74
N MET A 488 -8.78 -22.44 -12.69
CA MET A 488 -9.30 -21.14 -13.14
C MET A 488 -8.20 -20.29 -13.76
N SER A 489 -8.55 -19.23 -14.51
CA SER A 489 -7.56 -18.30 -15.03
C SER A 489 -7.01 -17.34 -13.97
N ALA A 490 -5.84 -16.76 -14.21
CA ALA A 490 -5.28 -15.70 -13.37
C ALA A 490 -6.23 -14.51 -13.22
N ARG A 491 -6.96 -14.13 -14.28
CA ARG A 491 -8.02 -13.10 -14.22
C ARG A 491 -9.12 -13.48 -13.23
N GLU A 492 -9.63 -14.71 -13.30
CA GLU A 492 -10.70 -15.19 -12.43
C GLU A 492 -10.24 -15.26 -10.96
N ALA A 493 -9.01 -15.70 -10.73
CA ALA A 493 -8.38 -15.75 -9.43
C ALA A 493 -8.29 -14.37 -8.78
N LEU A 494 -7.86 -13.35 -9.53
CA LEU A 494 -7.78 -11.98 -9.02
C LEU A 494 -9.16 -11.33 -8.87
N ARG A 495 -10.10 -11.55 -9.82
CA ARG A 495 -11.47 -11.01 -9.81
C ARG A 495 -12.19 -11.28 -8.49
N ASN A 496 -12.15 -12.53 -8.04
CA ASN A 496 -12.81 -12.97 -6.80
C ASN A 496 -11.86 -12.97 -5.59
N SER A 497 -10.60 -12.62 -5.80
CA SER A 497 -9.59 -12.55 -4.74
C SER A 497 -9.42 -13.88 -4.01
N TRP A 498 -9.31 -15.00 -4.74
CA TRP A 498 -9.07 -16.32 -4.14
C TRP A 498 -7.67 -16.39 -3.50
N ASN A 499 -7.55 -17.08 -2.36
CA ASN A 499 -6.33 -17.09 -1.56
C ASN A 499 -5.34 -18.13 -2.06
N ILE A 500 -5.81 -19.35 -2.33
CA ILE A 500 -4.94 -20.47 -2.71
C ILE A 500 -4.23 -20.22 -4.03
N PRO A 501 -4.90 -19.74 -5.11
CA PRO A 501 -4.20 -19.37 -6.33
C PRO A 501 -3.08 -18.36 -6.08
N ALA A 502 -3.34 -17.30 -5.30
CA ALA A 502 -2.34 -16.28 -5.01
C ALA A 502 -1.13 -16.84 -4.24
N ILE A 503 -1.35 -17.73 -3.26
CA ILE A 503 -0.28 -18.41 -2.52
C ILE A 503 0.57 -19.27 -3.46
N LYS A 504 -0.06 -20.08 -4.32
CA LYS A 504 0.66 -20.91 -5.29
C LYS A 504 1.48 -20.07 -6.27
N VAL A 505 0.92 -18.97 -6.78
CA VAL A 505 1.66 -18.04 -7.66
C VAL A 505 2.84 -17.41 -6.93
N TYR A 506 2.65 -16.96 -5.69
CA TYR A 506 3.71 -16.39 -4.86
C TYR A 506 4.86 -17.38 -4.62
N GLN A 507 4.53 -18.65 -4.40
CA GLN A 507 5.54 -19.72 -4.31
C GLN A 507 6.22 -20.00 -5.65
N LYS A 508 5.49 -19.99 -6.78
CA LYS A 508 6.06 -20.18 -8.13
C LYS A 508 7.00 -19.04 -8.54
N VAL A 509 6.70 -17.81 -8.16
CA VAL A 509 7.62 -16.65 -8.33
C VAL A 509 8.86 -16.79 -7.43
N GLY A 510 8.69 -17.40 -6.26
CA GLY A 510 9.68 -17.40 -5.18
C GLY A 510 9.49 -16.19 -4.26
N ILE A 511 9.32 -16.46 -2.96
CA ILE A 511 8.98 -15.44 -1.96
C ILE A 511 9.98 -14.27 -1.94
N PRO A 512 11.31 -14.49 -1.86
CA PRO A 512 12.27 -13.38 -1.83
C PRO A 512 12.21 -12.52 -3.10
N THR A 513 12.05 -13.16 -4.28
CA THR A 513 11.95 -12.46 -5.56
C THR A 513 10.69 -11.63 -5.65
N ALA A 514 9.54 -12.19 -5.24
CA ALA A 514 8.29 -11.45 -5.16
C ALA A 514 8.39 -10.21 -4.25
N LEU A 515 8.98 -10.37 -3.05
CA LEU A 515 9.15 -9.25 -2.12
C LEU A 515 10.20 -8.23 -2.59
N GLU A 516 11.18 -8.61 -3.41
CA GLU A 516 12.09 -7.66 -4.05
C GLU A 516 11.34 -6.69 -4.97
N TYR A 517 10.41 -7.19 -5.79
CA TYR A 517 9.53 -6.32 -6.59
C TYR A 517 8.67 -5.40 -5.72
N VAL A 518 8.14 -5.92 -4.60
CA VAL A 518 7.38 -5.12 -3.63
C VAL A 518 8.23 -4.00 -3.02
N LYS A 519 9.49 -4.28 -2.65
CA LYS A 519 10.43 -3.28 -2.14
C LYS A 519 10.77 -2.21 -3.19
N LYS A 520 10.91 -2.59 -4.47
CA LYS A 520 11.12 -1.64 -5.58
C LYS A 520 9.96 -0.65 -5.77
N MET A 521 8.78 -0.98 -5.25
CA MET A 521 7.59 -0.12 -5.24
C MET A 521 7.44 0.69 -3.93
N GLY A 522 8.51 0.84 -3.14
CA GLY A 522 8.52 1.73 -1.98
C GLY A 522 7.94 1.17 -0.69
N ILE A 523 7.65 -0.13 -0.60
CA ILE A 523 7.28 -0.74 0.69
C ILE A 523 8.54 -0.92 1.55
N THR A 524 8.68 -0.08 2.58
CA THR A 524 9.85 -0.04 3.48
C THR A 524 9.66 -0.82 4.78
N THR A 525 8.43 -1.24 5.05
CA THR A 525 8.01 -1.97 6.26
C THR A 525 8.35 -3.46 6.27
N LEU A 526 8.79 -4.01 5.13
CA LEU A 526 9.21 -5.42 5.02
C LEU A 526 10.55 -5.67 5.71
N VAL A 527 10.64 -6.78 6.46
CA VAL A 527 11.86 -7.25 7.12
C VAL A 527 12.32 -8.60 6.59
N ASP A 528 13.53 -9.02 6.93
CA ASP A 528 14.12 -10.28 6.42
C ASP A 528 13.28 -11.52 6.77
N ALA A 529 12.57 -11.51 7.90
CA ALA A 529 11.66 -12.60 8.29
C ALA A 529 10.52 -12.78 7.28
N ASP A 530 10.10 -11.71 6.58
CA ASP A 530 9.01 -11.79 5.59
C ASP A 530 9.41 -12.59 4.34
N ASN A 531 10.71 -12.76 4.07
CA ASN A 531 11.20 -13.60 2.98
C ASN A 531 10.85 -15.10 3.15
N TYR A 532 10.32 -15.49 4.31
CA TYR A 532 9.85 -16.84 4.60
C TYR A 532 8.34 -16.90 4.87
N ALA A 533 7.63 -15.76 4.79
CA ALA A 533 6.21 -15.68 5.09
C ALA A 533 5.36 -16.24 3.96
N GLN A 534 5.06 -17.55 3.98
CA GLN A 534 4.28 -18.25 2.94
C GLN A 534 2.87 -17.67 2.71
N THR A 535 2.31 -16.97 3.70
CA THR A 535 1.02 -16.27 3.63
C THR A 535 1.15 -14.75 3.46
N GLY A 536 2.37 -14.22 3.24
CA GLY A 536 2.63 -12.79 3.07
C GLY A 536 1.86 -12.16 1.91
N VAL A 537 1.65 -12.89 0.81
CA VAL A 537 0.85 -12.45 -0.35
C VAL A 537 -0.65 -12.23 -0.04
N ILE A 538 -1.15 -12.83 1.03
CA ILE A 538 -2.51 -12.58 1.54
C ILE A 538 -2.50 -11.68 2.78
N GLY A 539 -1.38 -11.01 3.04
CA GLY A 539 -1.23 -9.97 4.04
C GLY A 539 -0.60 -10.39 5.36
N GLY A 540 -0.21 -11.67 5.53
CA GLY A 540 0.46 -12.16 6.75
C GLY A 540 1.93 -11.75 6.82
N LEU A 541 2.19 -10.46 7.05
CA LEU A 541 3.52 -9.85 7.13
C LEU A 541 3.87 -9.49 8.58
N THR A 542 5.16 -9.32 8.88
CA THR A 542 5.63 -9.00 10.24
C THR A 542 5.04 -7.68 10.76
N TYR A 543 5.07 -6.62 9.95
CA TYR A 543 4.50 -5.30 10.30
C TYR A 543 3.30 -4.91 9.45
N GLY A 544 3.18 -5.41 8.22
CA GLY A 544 2.17 -4.97 7.26
C GLY A 544 2.69 -3.82 6.39
N THR A 545 1.80 -2.93 5.92
CA THR A 545 2.15 -1.75 5.10
C THR A 545 1.41 -0.53 5.62
N THR A 546 1.93 0.68 5.41
CA THR A 546 1.14 1.90 5.60
C THR A 546 0.16 2.09 4.43
N VAL A 547 -0.85 2.95 4.60
CA VAL A 547 -1.78 3.29 3.50
C VAL A 547 -1.04 4.03 2.40
N GLU A 548 -0.12 4.93 2.76
CA GLU A 548 0.75 5.63 1.81
C GLU A 548 1.58 4.65 0.97
N GLU A 549 2.29 3.72 1.61
CA GLU A 549 3.15 2.74 0.96
C GLU A 549 2.36 1.91 -0.06
N ILE A 550 1.22 1.34 0.35
CA ILE A 550 0.43 0.51 -0.56
C ILE A 550 -0.25 1.33 -1.67
N THR A 551 -0.65 2.57 -1.39
CA THR A 551 -1.20 3.46 -2.44
C THR A 551 -0.14 3.78 -3.48
N ASN A 552 1.08 4.09 -3.05
CA ASN A 552 2.17 4.43 -3.95
C ASN A 552 2.61 3.22 -4.79
N ALA A 553 2.59 2.02 -4.19
CA ALA A 553 2.85 0.79 -4.92
C ALA A 553 1.83 0.57 -6.04
N TYR A 554 0.55 0.86 -5.82
CA TYR A 554 -0.49 0.79 -6.87
C TYR A 554 -0.33 1.89 -7.93
N ALA A 555 0.14 3.08 -7.56
CA ALA A 555 0.44 4.15 -8.50
C ALA A 555 1.49 3.73 -9.55
N THR A 556 2.38 2.79 -9.21
CA THR A 556 3.31 2.16 -10.17
C THR A 556 2.57 1.54 -11.36
N PHE A 557 1.46 0.83 -11.13
CA PHE A 557 0.67 0.23 -12.23
C PHE A 557 -0.04 1.29 -13.06
N ALA A 558 -0.57 2.32 -12.39
CA ALA A 558 -1.23 3.43 -13.04
C ALA A 558 -0.28 4.27 -13.91
N ASN A 559 1.01 4.31 -13.51
CA ASN A 559 2.08 5.02 -14.18
C ASN A 559 2.95 4.09 -15.06
N ASN A 560 2.30 3.18 -15.78
CA ASN A 560 2.93 2.30 -16.78
C ASN A 560 4.12 1.46 -16.26
N GLY A 561 4.11 1.09 -14.98
CA GLY A 561 5.18 0.31 -14.35
C GLY A 561 6.33 1.14 -13.78
N SER A 562 6.29 2.47 -13.89
CA SER A 562 7.27 3.39 -13.30
C SER A 562 6.86 3.81 -11.90
N PHE A 563 7.62 3.39 -10.90
CA PHE A 563 7.48 3.83 -9.52
C PHE A 563 8.11 5.21 -9.34
N ILE A 564 7.42 6.10 -8.63
CA ILE A 564 7.96 7.39 -8.18
C ILE A 564 7.64 7.47 -6.69
N ASP A 565 8.65 7.76 -5.88
CA ASP A 565 8.45 7.83 -4.43
C ASP A 565 7.50 8.98 -4.06
N ALA A 566 6.56 8.70 -3.17
CA ALA A 566 5.51 9.65 -2.83
C ALA A 566 6.09 10.74 -1.93
N TYR A 567 5.74 12.00 -2.20
CA TYR A 567 6.32 13.11 -1.46
C TYR A 567 5.28 14.17 -1.12
N LEU A 568 5.44 14.75 0.08
CA LEU A 568 4.60 15.83 0.60
C LEU A 568 5.27 17.20 0.42
N ILE A 569 6.58 17.28 0.63
CA ILE A 569 7.30 18.55 0.66
C ILE A 569 7.84 18.82 -0.73
N GLU A 570 7.27 19.78 -1.43
CA GLU A 570 7.76 20.23 -2.73
C GLU A 570 9.03 21.06 -2.56
N ARG A 571 9.03 21.96 -1.59
CA ARG A 571 10.14 22.91 -1.39
C ARG A 571 10.14 23.54 -0.01
N ILE A 572 11.34 23.87 0.50
CA ILE A 572 11.53 24.65 1.72
C ILE A 572 12.38 25.89 1.38
N GLU A 573 11.87 27.07 1.73
CA GLU A 573 12.65 28.32 1.75
C GLU A 573 13.01 28.71 3.19
N ASP A 574 14.16 29.38 3.35
CA ASP A 574 14.43 30.15 4.57
C ASP A 574 13.63 31.47 4.62
N SER A 575 13.81 32.23 5.70
CA SER A 575 13.15 33.52 5.90
C SER A 575 13.49 34.59 4.85
N GLN A 576 14.60 34.44 4.12
CA GLN A 576 15.05 35.35 3.07
C GLN A 576 14.59 34.91 1.66
N GLY A 577 13.91 33.77 1.55
CA GLY A 577 13.45 33.21 0.28
C GLY A 577 14.48 32.35 -0.44
N LYS A 578 15.64 32.03 0.19
CA LYS A 578 16.59 31.08 -0.38
C LYS A 578 16.01 29.68 -0.30
N VAL A 579 16.03 28.95 -1.40
CA VAL A 579 15.60 27.55 -1.45
C VAL A 579 16.65 26.67 -0.77
N ILE A 580 16.27 26.03 0.33
CA ILE A 580 17.11 25.10 1.10
C ILE A 580 16.90 23.66 0.60
N PHE A 581 15.66 23.31 0.27
CA PHE A 581 15.30 22.02 -0.26
C PHE A 581 14.30 22.17 -1.40
N ARG A 582 14.42 21.35 -2.45
CA ARG A 582 13.42 21.15 -3.49
C ARG A 582 13.39 19.67 -3.86
N HIS A 583 12.20 19.10 -3.96
CA HIS A 583 12.03 17.71 -4.35
C HIS A 583 12.57 17.46 -5.77
N GLN A 584 13.15 16.27 -5.98
CA GLN A 584 13.61 15.80 -7.28
C GLN A 584 13.13 14.37 -7.45
N ALA A 585 12.19 14.16 -8.37
CA ALA A 585 11.65 12.84 -8.66
C ALA A 585 12.75 11.91 -9.19
N GLN A 586 12.80 10.69 -8.67
CA GLN A 586 13.71 9.63 -9.10
C GLN A 586 12.87 8.43 -9.56
N PRO A 587 12.39 8.42 -10.82
CA PRO A 587 11.58 7.33 -11.31
C PRO A 587 12.37 6.02 -11.40
N VAL A 588 11.75 4.92 -11.00
CA VAL A 588 12.29 3.56 -11.08
C VAL A 588 11.33 2.72 -11.92
N GLN A 589 11.79 2.24 -13.08
CA GLN A 589 10.99 1.30 -13.88
C GLN A 589 10.99 -0.07 -13.19
N VAL A 590 9.86 -0.44 -12.59
CA VAL A 590 9.69 -1.71 -11.86
C VAL A 590 9.15 -2.80 -12.78
N TYR A 591 8.17 -2.46 -13.61
CA TYR A 591 7.50 -3.38 -14.54
C TYR A 591 7.50 -2.82 -15.95
N SER A 592 7.39 -3.70 -16.95
CA SER A 592 7.09 -3.27 -18.31
C SER A 592 5.70 -2.60 -18.40
N GLU A 593 5.50 -1.72 -19.37
CA GLU A 593 4.18 -1.10 -19.62
C GLU A 593 3.10 -2.17 -19.87
N GLN A 594 3.48 -3.27 -20.53
CA GLN A 594 2.62 -4.40 -20.81
C GLN A 594 2.14 -5.10 -19.52
N THR A 595 3.05 -5.39 -18.59
CA THR A 595 2.70 -5.98 -17.29
C THR A 595 1.77 -5.04 -16.51
N ALA A 596 2.12 -3.75 -16.43
CA ALA A 596 1.31 -2.75 -15.74
C ALA A 596 -0.12 -2.65 -16.33
N TYR A 597 -0.23 -2.68 -17.67
CA TYR A 597 -1.52 -2.67 -18.36
C TYR A 597 -2.34 -3.94 -18.11
N LEU A 598 -1.74 -5.13 -18.15
CA LEU A 598 -2.46 -6.39 -17.91
C LEU A 598 -2.99 -6.47 -16.46
N ILE A 599 -2.21 -6.01 -15.49
CA ILE A 599 -2.63 -5.93 -14.09
C ILE A 599 -3.76 -4.92 -13.92
N THR A 600 -3.65 -3.75 -14.54
CA THR A 600 -4.72 -2.74 -14.58
C THR A 600 -5.99 -3.30 -15.20
N ASP A 601 -5.90 -4.02 -16.32
CA ASP A 601 -7.04 -4.63 -17.00
C ASP A 601 -7.72 -5.73 -16.17
N MET A 602 -6.95 -6.55 -15.46
CA MET A 602 -7.49 -7.51 -14.50
C MET A 602 -8.17 -6.82 -13.31
N MET A 603 -7.62 -5.71 -12.80
CA MET A 603 -8.23 -4.94 -11.71
C MET A 603 -9.44 -4.12 -12.16
N ARG A 604 -9.57 -3.73 -13.44
CA ARG A 604 -10.85 -3.26 -14.00
C ARG A 604 -11.94 -4.34 -13.86
N THR A 605 -11.58 -5.61 -14.03
CA THR A 605 -12.51 -6.73 -13.85
C THR A 605 -12.97 -6.85 -12.39
N VAL A 606 -12.06 -6.63 -11.42
CA VAL A 606 -12.39 -6.63 -9.98
C VAL A 606 -13.47 -5.60 -9.64
N VAL A 607 -13.36 -4.37 -10.15
CA VAL A 607 -14.31 -3.28 -9.84
C VAL A 607 -15.59 -3.33 -10.68
N ASN A 608 -15.60 -4.06 -11.79
CA ASN A 608 -16.78 -4.15 -12.68
C ASN A 608 -17.60 -5.43 -12.49
N ALA A 609 -16.97 -6.53 -12.05
CA ALA A 609 -17.59 -7.85 -11.93
C ALA A 609 -17.04 -8.71 -10.78
N GLY A 610 -16.26 -8.13 -9.86
CA GLY A 610 -15.63 -8.86 -8.75
C GLY A 610 -15.87 -8.21 -7.39
N THR A 611 -14.90 -8.38 -6.49
CA THR A 611 -15.00 -7.93 -5.09
C THR A 611 -15.10 -6.42 -4.92
N GLY A 612 -14.66 -5.64 -5.92
CA GLY A 612 -14.64 -4.17 -5.88
C GLY A 612 -15.90 -3.50 -6.43
N THR A 613 -16.94 -4.25 -6.80
CA THR A 613 -18.13 -3.71 -7.52
C THR A 613 -18.88 -2.60 -6.80
N HIS A 614 -18.75 -2.48 -5.47
CA HIS A 614 -19.46 -1.48 -4.69
C HIS A 614 -19.09 -0.04 -5.07
N VAL A 615 -17.88 0.21 -5.57
CA VAL A 615 -17.45 1.57 -6.01
C VAL A 615 -18.31 2.12 -7.14
N ARG A 616 -18.93 1.24 -7.95
CA ARG A 616 -19.79 1.64 -9.08
C ARG A 616 -21.14 2.22 -8.65
N LYS A 617 -21.45 2.25 -7.34
CA LYS A 617 -22.56 3.04 -6.80
C LYS A 617 -22.27 4.55 -6.78
N PHE A 618 -20.98 4.93 -6.81
CA PHE A 618 -20.55 6.32 -6.71
C PHE A 618 -19.90 6.82 -8.00
N VAL A 619 -19.09 5.97 -8.64
CA VAL A 619 -18.35 6.33 -9.86
C VAL A 619 -18.91 5.55 -11.06
N PRO A 620 -19.44 6.23 -12.10
CA PRO A 620 -20.10 5.56 -13.22
C PRO A 620 -19.13 4.74 -14.06
N ARG A 621 -19.62 3.69 -14.72
CA ARG A 621 -18.79 2.75 -15.52
C ARG A 621 -17.98 3.38 -16.64
N LYS A 622 -18.41 4.55 -17.14
CA LYS A 622 -17.67 5.30 -18.18
C LYS A 622 -16.32 5.84 -17.69
N VAL A 623 -16.17 6.06 -16.38
CA VAL A 623 -14.88 6.44 -15.79
C VAL A 623 -14.04 5.19 -15.66
N ASP A 624 -12.87 5.25 -16.26
CA ASP A 624 -11.91 4.15 -16.30
C ASP A 624 -11.15 4.05 -14.97
N ILE A 625 -11.56 3.10 -14.14
CA ILE A 625 -10.98 2.86 -12.82
C ILE A 625 -10.54 1.40 -12.71
N ALA A 626 -9.43 1.19 -12.02
CA ALA A 626 -8.96 -0.11 -11.60
C ALA A 626 -8.77 -0.10 -10.08
N GLY A 627 -8.90 -1.25 -9.42
CA GLY A 627 -8.66 -1.32 -7.99
C GLY A 627 -8.80 -2.71 -7.40
N LYS A 628 -8.45 -2.82 -6.13
CA LYS A 628 -8.43 -4.07 -5.39
C LYS A 628 -8.90 -3.88 -3.95
N THR A 629 -9.71 -4.83 -3.48
CA THR A 629 -10.07 -4.95 -2.07
C THR A 629 -9.00 -5.72 -1.28
N GLY A 630 -8.78 -5.33 -0.04
CA GLY A 630 -8.01 -6.08 0.95
C GLY A 630 -8.86 -6.37 2.19
N THR A 631 -8.73 -7.58 2.71
CA THR A 631 -9.40 -8.02 3.95
C THR A 631 -8.44 -8.95 4.66
N THR A 632 -8.16 -8.68 5.93
CA THR A 632 -7.31 -9.53 6.76
C THR A 632 -8.10 -10.67 7.38
N ASN A 633 -7.40 -11.64 7.99
CA ASN A 633 -8.06 -12.68 8.77
C ASN A 633 -8.90 -12.05 9.90
N SER A 634 -10.09 -12.59 10.12
CA SER A 634 -11.08 -12.05 11.06
C SER A 634 -11.58 -10.64 10.74
N SER A 635 -11.26 -10.09 9.55
CA SER A 635 -11.69 -8.76 9.11
C SER A 635 -11.27 -7.63 10.07
N ASN A 636 -10.08 -7.70 10.68
CA ASN A 636 -9.60 -6.62 11.56
C ASN A 636 -9.24 -5.36 10.77
N ASP A 637 -8.77 -5.53 9.53
CA ASP A 637 -8.37 -4.45 8.63
C ASP A 637 -9.07 -4.63 7.28
N LEU A 638 -9.69 -3.56 6.81
CA LEU A 638 -10.35 -3.51 5.52
C LEU A 638 -9.67 -2.46 4.64
N TYR A 639 -9.40 -2.83 3.40
CA TYR A 639 -8.76 -1.97 2.42
C TYR A 639 -9.56 -1.88 1.13
N PHE A 640 -9.52 -0.72 0.51
CA PHE A 640 -9.70 -0.57 -0.93
C PHE A 640 -8.61 0.35 -1.49
N VAL A 641 -7.87 -0.15 -2.47
CA VAL A 641 -6.85 0.64 -3.19
C VAL A 641 -7.26 0.67 -4.65
N GLY A 642 -7.53 1.87 -5.17
CA GLY A 642 -8.02 2.06 -6.53
C GLY A 642 -7.47 3.33 -7.16
N TYR A 643 -7.46 3.36 -8.48
CA TYR A 643 -6.82 4.42 -9.24
C TYR A 643 -7.51 4.68 -10.59
N THR A 644 -7.40 5.92 -11.03
CA THR A 644 -7.65 6.40 -12.40
C THR A 644 -6.29 6.56 -13.10
N PRO A 645 -6.24 6.96 -14.39
CA PRO A 645 -4.97 7.25 -15.05
C PRO A 645 -4.13 8.33 -14.35
N GLU A 646 -4.76 9.34 -13.74
CA GLU A 646 -4.03 10.49 -13.17
C GLU A 646 -3.78 10.38 -11.66
N VAL A 647 -4.66 9.73 -10.88
CA VAL A 647 -4.50 9.60 -9.43
C VAL A 647 -4.74 8.18 -8.89
N SER A 648 -4.05 7.84 -7.81
CA SER A 648 -4.26 6.63 -7.00
C SER A 648 -4.69 7.00 -5.60
N MET A 649 -5.63 6.25 -5.03
CA MET A 649 -6.04 6.43 -3.65
C MET A 649 -6.25 5.09 -2.95
N GLY A 650 -5.59 4.94 -1.80
CA GLY A 650 -5.81 3.85 -0.87
C GLY A 650 -6.63 4.32 0.33
N VAL A 651 -7.50 3.44 0.81
CA VAL A 651 -8.31 3.64 2.01
C VAL A 651 -8.21 2.40 2.88
N TRP A 652 -7.81 2.57 4.13
CA TRP A 652 -7.91 1.60 5.21
C TRP A 652 -9.03 2.01 6.16
N VAL A 653 -9.74 1.02 6.70
CA VAL A 653 -10.73 1.16 7.76
C VAL A 653 -10.55 0.03 8.77
N GLY A 654 -10.60 0.36 10.05
CA GLY A 654 -10.48 -0.60 11.15
C GLY A 654 -10.57 0.07 12.51
N PHE A 655 -10.20 -0.66 13.57
CA PHE A 655 -10.08 -0.11 14.91
C PHE A 655 -8.59 0.02 15.29
N ASP A 656 -8.27 0.93 16.21
CA ASP A 656 -6.90 1.12 16.70
C ASP A 656 -6.30 -0.18 17.21
N GLU A 657 -7.07 -0.87 18.03
CA GLU A 657 -6.75 -2.19 18.57
C GLU A 657 -7.38 -3.27 17.67
N PRO A 658 -6.69 -4.40 17.41
CA PRO A 658 -7.19 -5.45 16.53
C PRO A 658 -8.56 -5.97 16.99
N TYR A 659 -9.60 -5.63 16.24
CA TYR A 659 -10.97 -6.05 16.51
C TYR A 659 -11.72 -6.37 15.20
N PRO A 660 -12.44 -7.51 15.12
CA PRO A 660 -13.16 -7.91 13.92
C PRO A 660 -14.21 -6.89 13.48
N MET A 661 -14.11 -6.45 12.23
CA MET A 661 -15.12 -5.59 11.61
C MET A 661 -16.41 -6.38 11.35
N PRO A 662 -17.59 -5.80 11.64
CA PRO A 662 -18.87 -6.38 11.27
C PRO A 662 -19.00 -6.56 9.75
N ASP A 663 -19.71 -7.61 9.33
CA ASP A 663 -19.95 -7.91 7.90
C ASP A 663 -20.66 -6.77 7.14
N ALA A 664 -21.44 -5.93 7.84
CA ALA A 664 -22.09 -4.76 7.26
C ALA A 664 -21.07 -3.69 6.83
N ASP A 665 -19.92 -3.63 7.51
CA ASP A 665 -18.92 -2.57 7.37
C ASP A 665 -17.85 -2.95 6.33
N LYS A 666 -17.93 -4.15 5.73
CA LYS A 666 -16.99 -4.65 4.69
C LYS A 666 -16.87 -3.76 3.45
N TYR A 667 -17.84 -2.87 3.22
CA TYR A 667 -17.86 -1.95 2.08
C TYR A 667 -17.37 -0.54 2.43
N VAL A 668 -17.12 -0.21 3.70
CA VAL A 668 -16.77 1.14 4.14
C VAL A 668 -15.56 1.71 3.39
N PRO A 669 -14.44 0.98 3.18
CA PRO A 669 -13.33 1.52 2.38
C PRO A 669 -13.73 1.92 0.95
N MET A 670 -14.62 1.15 0.31
CA MET A 670 -15.15 1.47 -1.03
C MET A 670 -16.15 2.61 -1.02
N ILE A 671 -16.89 2.82 0.07
CA ILE A 671 -17.80 3.95 0.25
C ILE A 671 -16.99 5.24 0.38
N VAL A 672 -16.00 5.26 1.28
CA VAL A 672 -15.08 6.40 1.45
C VAL A 672 -14.36 6.69 0.14
N TRP A 673 -13.78 5.67 -0.50
CA TRP A 673 -13.09 5.83 -1.78
C TRP A 673 -14.02 6.38 -2.86
N GLY A 674 -15.22 5.79 -3.00
CA GLY A 674 -16.19 6.16 -4.01
C GLY A 674 -16.71 7.59 -3.83
N LYS A 675 -17.00 8.01 -2.59
CA LYS A 675 -17.45 9.38 -2.30
C LYS A 675 -16.37 10.41 -2.61
N VAL A 676 -15.13 10.20 -2.13
CA VAL A 676 -14.02 11.13 -2.43
C VAL A 676 -13.79 11.23 -3.93
N MET A 677 -13.66 10.09 -4.63
CA MET A 677 -13.40 10.10 -6.07
C MET A 677 -14.54 10.71 -6.87
N LYS A 678 -15.80 10.48 -6.49
CA LYS A 678 -16.96 11.12 -7.11
C LYS A 678 -16.81 12.65 -7.07
N GLU A 679 -16.59 13.21 -5.89
CA GLU A 679 -16.48 14.66 -5.73
C GLU A 679 -15.24 15.23 -6.43
N VAL A 680 -14.08 14.55 -6.38
CA VAL A 680 -12.87 14.98 -7.12
C VAL A 680 -13.10 14.96 -8.62
N ILE A 681 -13.71 13.92 -9.19
CA ILE A 681 -13.99 13.84 -10.63
C ILE A 681 -15.02 14.91 -11.06
N GLU A 682 -16.04 15.18 -10.25
CA GLU A 682 -17.11 16.13 -10.56
C GLU A 682 -16.67 17.60 -10.41
N ALA A 683 -15.91 17.91 -9.35
CA ALA A 683 -15.52 19.29 -9.02
C ALA A 683 -14.12 19.69 -9.54
N HIS A 684 -13.22 18.71 -9.74
CA HIS A 684 -11.82 18.91 -10.12
C HIS A 684 -11.39 18.00 -11.29
N PRO A 685 -12.03 18.10 -12.46
CA PRO A 685 -11.70 17.27 -13.62
C PRO A 685 -10.26 17.48 -14.12
N GLU A 686 -9.60 18.58 -13.77
CA GLU A 686 -8.17 18.81 -14.02
C GLU A 686 -7.25 17.86 -13.25
N ILE A 687 -7.70 17.30 -12.12
CA ILE A 687 -6.96 16.33 -11.30
C ILE A 687 -7.25 14.90 -11.74
N SER A 688 -8.52 14.59 -12.05
CA SER A 688 -8.93 13.26 -12.51
C SER A 688 -10.03 13.37 -13.57
N PRO A 689 -9.67 13.57 -14.86
CA PRO A 689 -10.65 13.74 -15.91
C PRO A 689 -11.56 12.50 -16.05
N PRO A 690 -12.89 12.67 -16.20
CA PRO A 690 -13.82 11.55 -16.29
C PRO A 690 -13.69 10.72 -17.59
N ASP A 691 -13.04 11.25 -18.61
CA ASP A 691 -12.77 10.65 -19.91
C ASP A 691 -11.33 10.14 -20.08
N ALA A 692 -10.47 10.33 -19.08
CA ALA A 692 -9.14 9.75 -19.07
C ALA A 692 -9.24 8.21 -19.07
N THR A 693 -8.42 7.56 -19.91
CA THR A 693 -8.39 6.09 -20.03
C THR A 693 -6.95 5.58 -20.02
N PHE A 694 -6.73 4.38 -19.48
CA PHE A 694 -5.42 3.73 -19.56
C PHE A 694 -5.17 3.28 -20.99
N LYS A 695 -4.07 3.79 -21.57
CA LYS A 695 -3.66 3.47 -22.94
C LYS A 695 -3.10 2.06 -23.01
N LYS A 696 -3.64 1.25 -23.92
CA LYS A 696 -3.11 -0.08 -24.21
C LYS A 696 -1.75 0.05 -24.91
N PRO A 697 -0.64 -0.43 -24.32
CA PRO A 697 0.68 -0.33 -24.93
C PRO A 697 0.80 -1.31 -26.11
N GLU A 698 1.78 -1.06 -26.97
CA GLU A 698 2.14 -2.00 -28.04
C GLU A 698 2.56 -3.36 -27.46
N GLY A 699 2.42 -4.42 -28.24
CA GLY A 699 2.77 -5.78 -27.81
C GLY A 699 1.72 -6.47 -26.94
N ILE A 700 0.60 -5.84 -26.57
CA ILE A 700 -0.55 -6.57 -25.99
C ILE A 700 -1.44 -7.15 -27.10
N VAL A 701 -1.53 -8.48 -27.15
CA VAL A 701 -2.33 -9.24 -28.12
C VAL A 701 -3.43 -10.04 -27.42
N SER A 702 -4.44 -10.47 -28.18
CA SER A 702 -5.40 -11.48 -27.70
C SER A 702 -4.94 -12.85 -28.19
N ALA A 703 -4.99 -13.87 -27.33
CA ALA A 703 -4.67 -15.24 -27.69
C ALA A 703 -5.62 -16.21 -26.98
N THR A 704 -5.91 -17.33 -27.67
CA THR A 704 -6.67 -18.45 -27.13
C THR A 704 -5.70 -19.54 -26.69
N VAL A 705 -5.84 -20.00 -25.45
CA VAL A 705 -5.03 -21.06 -24.85
C VAL A 705 -5.94 -22.13 -24.27
N ASP A 706 -5.37 -23.30 -24.02
CA ASP A 706 -6.02 -24.34 -23.25
C ASP A 706 -6.21 -23.89 -21.79
N SER A 707 -7.42 -24.08 -21.25
CA SER A 707 -7.80 -23.57 -19.92
C SER A 707 -7.30 -24.42 -18.76
N LYS A 708 -6.63 -25.55 -19.01
CA LYS A 708 -6.06 -26.45 -18.00
C LYS A 708 -4.53 -26.38 -17.94
N SER A 709 -3.85 -26.31 -19.07
CA SER A 709 -2.39 -26.24 -19.20
C SER A 709 -1.86 -24.82 -19.43
N GLY A 710 -2.65 -23.93 -20.05
CA GLY A 710 -2.20 -22.61 -20.48
C GLY A 710 -1.35 -22.61 -21.74
N LYS A 711 -1.20 -23.78 -22.40
CA LYS A 711 -0.51 -23.96 -23.69
C LYS A 711 -1.47 -23.71 -24.87
N LEU A 712 -0.99 -23.77 -26.11
CA LEU A 712 -1.86 -23.69 -27.29
C LEU A 712 -2.84 -24.89 -27.30
N PRO A 713 -4.11 -24.71 -27.71
CA PRO A 713 -5.09 -25.79 -27.67
C PRO A 713 -4.71 -27.00 -28.54
N SER A 714 -4.81 -28.20 -27.98
CA SER A 714 -4.75 -29.48 -28.70
C SER A 714 -6.11 -29.84 -29.30
N GLU A 715 -6.19 -30.84 -30.17
CA GLU A 715 -7.49 -31.33 -30.64
C GLU A 715 -8.34 -31.90 -29.49
N LEU A 716 -7.70 -32.57 -28.53
CA LEU A 716 -8.39 -33.10 -27.35
C LEU A 716 -8.91 -31.99 -26.44
N SER A 717 -8.15 -30.91 -26.24
CA SER A 717 -8.65 -29.81 -25.41
C SER A 717 -9.76 -29.01 -26.09
N LYS A 718 -9.74 -28.91 -27.42
CA LYS A 718 -10.87 -28.37 -28.20
C LYS A 718 -12.10 -29.27 -28.08
N GLU A 719 -11.95 -30.58 -28.23
CA GLU A 719 -13.03 -31.57 -28.07
C GLU A 719 -13.63 -31.51 -26.66
N ALA A 720 -12.80 -31.32 -25.63
CA ALA A 720 -13.22 -31.12 -24.25
C ALA A 720 -13.80 -29.73 -23.95
N GLY A 721 -13.73 -28.78 -24.88
CA GLY A 721 -14.18 -27.40 -24.70
C GLY A 721 -13.33 -26.59 -23.70
N HIS A 722 -12.11 -27.04 -23.40
CA HIS A 722 -11.19 -26.41 -22.45
C HIS A 722 -10.43 -25.25 -23.10
N LEU A 723 -11.15 -24.25 -23.61
CA LEU A 723 -10.58 -23.09 -24.28
C LEU A 723 -10.81 -21.81 -23.47
N ILE A 724 -9.80 -20.95 -23.40
CA ILE A 724 -9.94 -19.60 -22.82
C ILE A 724 -9.20 -18.58 -23.67
N THR A 725 -9.83 -17.43 -23.90
CA THR A 725 -9.23 -16.31 -24.65
C THR A 725 -9.08 -15.11 -23.74
N ASP A 726 -7.91 -14.51 -23.73
CA ASP A 726 -7.63 -13.30 -22.95
C ASP A 726 -6.52 -12.47 -23.61
N LEU A 727 -6.11 -11.39 -22.93
CA LEU A 727 -4.96 -10.56 -23.29
C LEU A 727 -3.65 -11.18 -22.82
N PHE A 728 -2.61 -11.02 -23.63
CA PHE A 728 -1.26 -11.48 -23.38
C PHE A 728 -0.25 -10.40 -23.75
N ASN A 729 0.86 -10.35 -23.02
CA ASN A 729 2.07 -9.79 -23.58
C ASN A 729 2.55 -10.71 -24.70
N ARG A 730 2.70 -10.20 -25.93
CA ARG A 730 3.12 -10.95 -27.13
C ARG A 730 4.38 -11.79 -26.87
N ARG A 731 5.30 -11.30 -26.04
CA ARG A 731 6.52 -12.02 -25.65
C ARG A 731 6.24 -13.36 -24.95
N PHE A 732 5.12 -13.45 -24.23
CA PHE A 732 4.76 -14.59 -23.38
C PHE A 732 3.53 -15.35 -23.88
N VAL A 733 3.15 -15.16 -25.15
CA VAL A 733 2.17 -16.05 -25.79
C VAL A 733 2.79 -17.46 -25.87
N PRO A 734 2.09 -18.51 -25.39
CA PRO A 734 2.62 -19.86 -25.43
C PRO A 734 2.88 -20.31 -26.87
N LYS A 735 3.92 -21.13 -27.03
CA LYS A 735 4.33 -21.69 -28.34
C LYS A 735 4.14 -23.19 -28.44
N GLU A 736 4.08 -23.86 -27.30
CA GLU A 736 3.85 -25.30 -27.21
C GLU A 736 2.35 -25.60 -27.27
N VAL A 737 2.00 -26.73 -27.89
CA VAL A 737 0.64 -27.28 -27.88
C VAL A 737 0.45 -28.06 -26.58
N ASP A 738 -0.77 -28.01 -26.05
CA ASP A 738 -1.20 -28.77 -24.89
C ASP A 738 -0.96 -30.28 -25.07
N ASP A 739 -0.34 -30.86 -24.04
CA ASP A 739 -0.05 -32.28 -23.89
C ASP A 739 -0.63 -32.84 -22.58
N SER A 740 -1.47 -32.06 -21.89
CA SER A 740 -2.08 -32.45 -20.61
C SER A 740 -3.36 -33.25 -20.77
N HIS A 741 -4.05 -33.13 -21.91
CA HIS A 741 -5.29 -33.84 -22.20
C HIS A 741 -5.01 -35.23 -22.76
N GLN A 742 -5.74 -36.22 -22.24
CA GLN A 742 -5.63 -37.61 -22.66
C GLN A 742 -7.02 -38.27 -22.68
N LYS A 743 -7.27 -39.07 -23.72
CA LYS A 743 -8.39 -40.02 -23.73
C LYS A 743 -8.03 -41.19 -22.83
N ALA A 744 -8.86 -41.48 -21.84
CA ALA A 744 -8.62 -42.58 -20.92
C ALA A 744 -9.92 -43.33 -20.58
N ARG A 745 -9.75 -44.58 -20.16
CA ARG A 745 -10.79 -45.43 -19.59
C ARG A 745 -10.59 -45.41 -18.08
N VAL A 746 -11.59 -44.95 -17.33
CA VAL A 746 -11.51 -44.78 -15.88
C VAL A 746 -12.50 -45.70 -15.18
N ILE A 747 -12.05 -46.37 -14.12
CA ILE A 747 -12.88 -47.19 -13.24
C ILE A 747 -12.82 -46.66 -11.81
N THR A 748 -13.90 -46.84 -11.06
CA THR A 748 -13.96 -46.47 -9.64
C THR A 748 -13.88 -47.73 -8.79
N TYR A 749 -12.98 -47.74 -7.82
CA TYR A 749 -12.81 -48.84 -6.88
C TYR A 749 -12.57 -48.29 -5.47
N ASN A 750 -13.34 -48.77 -4.48
CA ASN A 750 -13.31 -48.28 -3.09
C ASN A 750 -13.46 -46.75 -2.96
N GLY A 751 -14.23 -46.12 -3.85
CA GLY A 751 -14.46 -44.68 -3.88
C GLY A 751 -13.29 -43.84 -4.45
N GLU A 752 -12.23 -44.48 -4.94
CA GLU A 752 -11.11 -43.85 -5.66
C GLU A 752 -11.19 -44.18 -7.15
N ARG A 753 -10.63 -43.30 -8.00
CA ARG A 753 -10.63 -43.45 -9.46
C ARG A 753 -9.27 -43.98 -9.92
N TYR A 754 -9.28 -44.88 -10.88
CA TYR A 754 -8.10 -45.51 -11.45
C TYR A 754 -8.18 -45.57 -12.97
N LEU A 755 -7.03 -45.60 -13.64
CA LEU A 755 -6.97 -46.02 -15.04
C LEU A 755 -7.39 -47.49 -15.10
N ALA A 756 -8.38 -47.79 -15.95
CA ALA A 756 -8.85 -49.14 -16.14
C ALA A 756 -7.80 -49.95 -16.91
N LYS A 757 -7.69 -51.25 -16.58
CA LYS A 757 -6.83 -52.15 -17.33
C LYS A 757 -7.43 -52.42 -18.70
N GLU A 758 -6.59 -52.85 -19.63
CA GLU A 758 -7.04 -53.22 -20.97
C GLU A 758 -8.14 -54.28 -20.94
N SER A 759 -7.99 -55.29 -20.06
CA SER A 759 -8.94 -56.38 -19.85
C SER A 759 -10.27 -55.97 -19.23
N THR A 760 -10.36 -54.77 -18.61
CA THR A 760 -11.58 -54.30 -17.97
C THR A 760 -12.69 -54.10 -19.02
N PRO A 761 -13.91 -54.63 -18.84
CA PRO A 761 -14.97 -54.51 -19.85
C PRO A 761 -15.48 -53.07 -20.07
N ALA A 762 -15.90 -52.78 -21.29
CA ALA A 762 -16.32 -51.43 -21.72
C ALA A 762 -17.52 -50.86 -20.92
N ASP A 763 -18.47 -51.71 -20.53
CA ASP A 763 -19.65 -51.32 -19.75
C ASP A 763 -19.32 -50.95 -18.29
N PHE A 764 -18.17 -51.39 -17.77
CA PHE A 764 -17.70 -51.10 -16.40
C PHE A 764 -16.78 -49.89 -16.28
N VAL A 765 -16.31 -49.34 -17.41
CA VAL A 765 -15.46 -48.15 -17.43
C VAL A 765 -16.26 -46.90 -17.80
N THR A 766 -15.64 -45.75 -17.53
CA THR A 766 -16.06 -44.44 -18.04
C THR A 766 -14.97 -43.95 -18.97
N GLU A 767 -15.30 -43.79 -20.25
CA GLU A 767 -14.38 -43.25 -21.25
C GLU A 767 -14.60 -41.74 -21.39
N GLY A 768 -13.51 -40.99 -21.51
CA GLY A 768 -13.59 -39.55 -21.64
C GLY A 768 -12.23 -38.90 -21.88
N ILE A 769 -12.26 -37.59 -22.05
CA ILE A 769 -11.06 -36.75 -22.09
C ILE A 769 -10.83 -36.21 -20.69
N PHE A 770 -9.65 -36.49 -20.16
CA PHE A 770 -9.21 -36.03 -18.85
C PHE A 770 -7.95 -35.19 -18.98
N PHE A 771 -7.68 -34.34 -18.02
CA PHE A 771 -6.43 -33.56 -17.98
C PHE A 771 -5.55 -33.96 -16.80
N ARG A 772 -4.23 -33.95 -17.00
CA ARG A 772 -3.27 -34.18 -15.91
C ARG A 772 -3.22 -32.97 -14.96
N SER A 773 -3.28 -33.22 -13.65
CA SER A 773 -3.12 -32.14 -12.66
C SER A 773 -1.74 -31.48 -12.79
N PRO A 774 -1.65 -30.14 -12.76
CA PRO A 774 -0.37 -29.45 -12.91
C PRO A 774 0.53 -29.58 -11.68
N ASP A 775 -0.05 -29.71 -10.48
CA ASP A 775 0.65 -29.92 -9.22
C ASP A 775 0.10 -31.21 -8.55
N PRO A 776 0.93 -32.04 -7.89
CA PRO A 776 0.46 -33.20 -7.15
C PRO A 776 -0.41 -32.75 -5.98
N LEU A 777 -1.51 -33.48 -5.74
CA LEU A 777 -2.46 -33.16 -4.68
C LEU A 777 -2.10 -33.89 -3.37
N PRO A 778 -2.27 -33.25 -2.19
CA PRO A 778 -2.11 -33.94 -0.92
C PRO A 778 -3.06 -35.13 -0.77
N THR A 779 -2.64 -36.18 -0.06
CA THR A 779 -3.51 -37.33 0.16
C THR A 779 -4.68 -36.99 1.07
N LYS A 780 -5.75 -37.79 1.00
CA LYS A 780 -6.91 -37.66 1.89
C LYS A 780 -6.52 -37.63 3.36
N GLU A 781 -5.61 -38.51 3.77
CA GLU A 781 -5.12 -38.62 5.15
C GLU A 781 -4.40 -37.34 5.58
N GLN A 782 -3.57 -36.78 4.70
CA GLN A 782 -2.86 -35.53 4.98
C GLN A 782 -3.83 -34.34 5.14
N ILE A 783 -4.83 -34.24 4.26
CA ILE A 783 -5.86 -33.18 4.33
C ILE A 783 -6.67 -33.34 5.62
N GLN A 784 -7.13 -34.54 5.94
CA GLN A 784 -7.94 -34.81 7.14
C GLN A 784 -7.15 -34.60 8.43
N ALA A 785 -5.86 -34.94 8.44
CA ALA A 785 -4.98 -34.69 9.57
C ALA A 785 -4.75 -33.19 9.82
N ALA A 786 -4.62 -32.40 8.75
CA ALA A 786 -4.48 -30.95 8.86
C ALA A 786 -5.81 -30.26 9.23
N ASN A 787 -6.90 -30.65 8.59
CA ASN A 787 -8.24 -30.13 8.85
C ASN A 787 -9.34 -31.05 8.29
N SER A 788 -10.02 -31.79 9.15
CA SER A 788 -11.10 -32.72 8.75
C SER A 788 -12.38 -32.03 8.25
N LYS A 789 -12.49 -30.70 8.34
CA LYS A 789 -13.70 -29.95 7.95
C LYS A 789 -13.68 -29.40 6.52
N VAL A 790 -12.56 -29.51 5.79
CA VAL A 790 -12.49 -29.07 4.39
C VAL A 790 -12.79 -30.22 3.43
N ALA A 791 -13.26 -29.88 2.23
CA ALA A 791 -13.44 -30.88 1.18
C ALA A 791 -12.10 -31.55 0.85
N ILE A 792 -12.12 -32.85 0.54
CA ILE A 792 -10.91 -33.60 0.17
C ILE A 792 -10.54 -33.32 -1.30
N ARG A 793 -11.55 -33.13 -2.16
CA ARG A 793 -11.41 -33.05 -3.61
C ARG A 793 -11.93 -31.71 -4.15
N PRO A 794 -11.29 -31.14 -5.19
CA PRO A 794 -11.78 -29.95 -5.88
C PRO A 794 -13.02 -30.25 -6.76
N PRO A 795 -13.79 -29.23 -7.17
CA PRO A 795 -14.98 -29.42 -8.02
C PRO A 795 -14.71 -30.06 -9.39
N ASP A 796 -13.49 -29.94 -9.90
CA ASP A 796 -13.07 -30.50 -11.19
C ASP A 796 -12.41 -31.89 -11.07
N TRP A 797 -12.54 -32.55 -9.91
CA TRP A 797 -11.92 -33.85 -9.64
C TRP A 797 -12.24 -34.92 -10.69
N GLU A 798 -13.49 -35.00 -11.14
CA GLU A 798 -13.91 -35.99 -12.14
C GLU A 798 -13.30 -35.74 -13.53
N GLN A 799 -12.83 -34.52 -13.82
CA GLN A 799 -12.17 -34.17 -15.09
C GLN A 799 -10.66 -34.45 -15.05
N ARG A 800 -10.09 -34.71 -13.87
CA ARG A 800 -8.67 -35.00 -13.70
C ARG A 800 -8.37 -36.45 -14.07
N LEU A 801 -7.23 -36.66 -14.71
CA LEU A 801 -6.72 -37.99 -15.03
C LEU A 801 -6.28 -38.69 -13.72
N PRO A 802 -6.67 -39.94 -13.46
CA PRO A 802 -6.15 -40.70 -12.33
C PRO A 802 -4.64 -40.95 -12.44
N ASP A 803 -3.94 -40.91 -11.29
CA ASP A 803 -2.48 -41.07 -11.22
C ASP A 803 -2.03 -42.54 -11.13
N ALA A 804 -2.97 -43.48 -10.96
CA ALA A 804 -2.69 -44.91 -10.79
C ALA A 804 -3.62 -45.78 -11.66
N GLU A 805 -3.10 -46.90 -12.11
CA GLU A 805 -3.89 -47.99 -12.69
C GLU A 805 -4.62 -48.78 -11.59
N ASP A 806 -5.69 -49.46 -11.97
CA ASP A 806 -6.48 -50.31 -11.09
C ASP A 806 -5.61 -51.33 -10.33
N PRO A 807 -5.59 -51.28 -8.97
CA PRO A 807 -4.70 -52.11 -8.18
C PRO A 807 -5.14 -53.57 -8.08
N ARG A 808 -6.36 -53.91 -8.52
CA ARG A 808 -6.88 -55.29 -8.46
C ARG A 808 -6.06 -56.20 -9.35
N THR A 809 -5.87 -57.45 -8.93
CA THR A 809 -5.16 -58.48 -9.70
C THR A 809 -6.14 -59.55 -10.14
N GLU A 810 -6.05 -59.98 -11.39
CA GLU A 810 -6.94 -60.99 -11.99
C GLU A 810 -6.92 -62.29 -11.18
N VAL A 811 -8.10 -62.86 -10.91
CA VAL A 811 -8.29 -64.18 -10.32
C VAL A 811 -8.62 -65.16 -11.45
N PRO A 812 -7.96 -66.33 -11.54
CA PRO A 812 -8.25 -67.27 -12.61
C PRO A 812 -9.67 -67.86 -12.55
N GLY A 813 -10.41 -67.77 -13.65
CA GLY A 813 -11.74 -68.39 -13.82
C GLY A 813 -12.88 -67.41 -13.61
N ALA A 814 -14.09 -67.80 -14.01
CA ALA A 814 -15.27 -66.96 -13.85
C ALA A 814 -15.62 -66.74 -12.36
N PRO A 815 -16.14 -65.57 -11.99
CA PRO A 815 -16.48 -65.28 -10.61
C PRO A 815 -17.67 -66.10 -10.12
N GLY A 816 -17.79 -66.24 -8.80
CA GLY A 816 -18.95 -66.82 -8.14
C GLY A 816 -20.24 -66.00 -8.30
N SER A 817 -21.38 -66.69 -8.40
CA SER A 817 -22.69 -66.06 -8.59
C SER A 817 -23.13 -65.23 -7.38
N PRO A 818 -23.82 -64.08 -7.59
CA PRO A 818 -24.49 -63.35 -6.52
C PRO A 818 -25.55 -64.23 -5.84
N SER A 819 -25.66 -64.10 -4.52
CA SER A 819 -26.60 -64.91 -3.72
C SER A 819 -27.69 -64.05 -3.08
N GLY A 820 -28.83 -64.66 -2.75
CA GLY A 820 -29.91 -63.97 -2.04
C GLY A 820 -30.53 -62.81 -2.82
N LEU A 821 -30.57 -62.89 -4.15
CA LEU A 821 -31.28 -61.91 -4.97
C LEU A 821 -32.75 -61.83 -4.54
N ALA A 822 -33.20 -60.63 -4.22
CA ALA A 822 -34.59 -60.32 -3.93
C ALA A 822 -35.03 -59.13 -4.79
N ALA A 823 -36.29 -59.16 -5.22
CA ALA A 823 -36.93 -58.09 -5.98
C ALA A 823 -38.19 -57.65 -5.24
N THR A 824 -38.34 -56.35 -4.99
CA THR A 824 -39.49 -55.79 -4.28
C THR A 824 -40.14 -54.68 -5.12
N ARG A 825 -41.47 -54.69 -5.21
CA ARG A 825 -42.21 -53.69 -5.98
C ARG A 825 -42.43 -52.44 -5.14
N ASN A 826 -42.10 -51.27 -5.70
CA ASN A 826 -42.37 -49.97 -5.13
C ASN A 826 -43.05 -49.06 -6.17
N GLY A 827 -44.38 -49.08 -6.22
CA GLY A 827 -45.15 -48.40 -7.26
C GLY A 827 -44.86 -48.97 -8.65
N ALA A 828 -44.38 -48.10 -9.56
CA ALA A 828 -43.96 -48.47 -10.92
C ALA A 828 -42.51 -48.98 -11.00
N GLN A 829 -41.78 -48.99 -9.88
CA GLN A 829 -40.38 -49.40 -9.80
C GLN A 829 -40.25 -50.81 -9.21
N ALA A 830 -39.16 -51.50 -9.55
CA ALA A 830 -38.71 -52.70 -8.85
C ALA A 830 -37.32 -52.48 -8.25
N VAL A 831 -37.18 -52.67 -6.95
CA VAL A 831 -35.90 -52.55 -6.23
C VAL A 831 -35.33 -53.94 -6.02
N LEU A 832 -34.14 -54.17 -6.57
CA LEU A 832 -33.36 -55.38 -6.46
C LEU A 832 -32.29 -55.25 -5.38
N THR A 833 -32.05 -56.32 -4.63
CA THR A 833 -30.97 -56.42 -3.65
C THR A 833 -30.35 -57.83 -3.68
N TRP A 834 -29.04 -57.96 -3.54
CA TRP A 834 -28.33 -59.25 -3.50
C TRP A 834 -27.14 -59.21 -2.53
N ASN A 835 -26.43 -60.33 -2.39
CA ASN A 835 -25.19 -60.44 -1.64
C ASN A 835 -24.00 -60.71 -2.58
N SER A 836 -22.88 -60.04 -2.32
CA SER A 836 -21.61 -60.24 -3.03
C SER A 836 -20.93 -61.57 -2.68
N ASN A 837 -20.28 -62.19 -3.66
CA ASN A 837 -19.34 -63.31 -3.50
C ASN A 837 -17.95 -62.87 -2.98
N LYS A 838 -17.68 -61.56 -2.89
CA LYS A 838 -16.48 -60.96 -2.26
C LYS A 838 -15.14 -61.34 -2.91
N GLU A 839 -15.14 -61.75 -4.16
CA GLU A 839 -13.91 -61.92 -4.92
C GLU A 839 -13.17 -60.59 -5.10
N ALA A 840 -11.84 -60.66 -5.14
CA ALA A 840 -10.98 -59.48 -5.05
C ALA A 840 -10.94 -58.66 -6.35
N ASP A 841 -11.22 -59.27 -7.49
CA ASP A 841 -11.15 -58.70 -8.83
C ASP A 841 -12.53 -58.39 -9.44
N LEU A 842 -13.60 -58.47 -8.64
CA LEU A 842 -14.93 -58.08 -9.08
C LEU A 842 -14.96 -56.61 -9.50
N VAL A 843 -15.50 -56.34 -10.69
CA VAL A 843 -15.76 -54.99 -11.19
C VAL A 843 -17.20 -54.55 -10.95
N GLY A 844 -18.11 -55.49 -10.76
CA GLY A 844 -19.49 -55.22 -10.35
C GLY A 844 -20.47 -56.27 -10.87
N TYR A 845 -21.68 -55.82 -11.25
CA TYR A 845 -22.79 -56.71 -11.55
C TYR A 845 -23.54 -56.34 -12.83
N ARG A 846 -23.89 -57.32 -13.66
CA ARG A 846 -24.84 -57.14 -14.78
C ARG A 846 -26.22 -57.60 -14.35
N ILE A 847 -27.21 -56.75 -14.63
CA ILE A 847 -28.61 -56.97 -14.23
C ILE A 847 -29.37 -57.36 -15.48
N TYR A 848 -30.08 -58.48 -15.41
CA TYR A 848 -30.88 -58.97 -16.52
C TYR A 848 -32.34 -59.01 -16.13
N ARG A 849 -33.21 -58.59 -17.05
CA ARG A 849 -34.66 -58.63 -16.88
C ARG A 849 -35.30 -59.49 -17.95
N ALA A 850 -36.22 -60.35 -17.54
CA ALA A 850 -37.02 -61.14 -18.45
C ALA A 850 -38.03 -60.26 -19.20
N ASP A 851 -37.97 -60.33 -20.53
CA ASP A 851 -39.01 -59.89 -21.45
C ASP A 851 -39.90 -61.10 -21.78
N PRO A 852 -41.24 -61.00 -21.65
CA PRO A 852 -42.16 -62.07 -22.00
C PRO A 852 -42.02 -62.61 -23.43
N ALA A 853 -41.48 -61.84 -24.37
CA ALA A 853 -41.31 -62.24 -25.78
C ALA A 853 -39.90 -62.77 -26.12
N SER A 854 -38.86 -62.36 -25.40
CA SER A 854 -37.46 -62.60 -25.77
C SER A 854 -36.55 -63.13 -24.66
N GLY A 855 -37.10 -63.46 -23.49
CA GLY A 855 -36.31 -63.98 -22.37
C GLY A 855 -35.50 -62.90 -21.66
N PHE A 856 -34.46 -63.28 -20.92
CA PHE A 856 -33.66 -62.32 -20.16
C PHE A 856 -32.77 -61.46 -21.07
N THR A 857 -32.90 -60.15 -20.93
CA THR A 857 -32.09 -59.15 -21.64
C THR A 857 -31.32 -58.31 -20.63
N HIS A 858 -30.14 -57.82 -21.03
CA HIS A 858 -29.33 -56.93 -20.20
C HIS A 858 -30.09 -55.62 -19.97
N LEU A 859 -30.42 -55.35 -18.71
CA LEU A 859 -31.17 -54.17 -18.28
C LEU A 859 -30.25 -53.04 -17.83
N GLY A 860 -29.16 -53.37 -17.16
CA GLY A 860 -28.27 -52.38 -16.57
C GLY A 860 -27.02 -52.99 -15.95
N THR A 861 -26.07 -52.13 -15.61
CA THR A 861 -24.79 -52.51 -15.01
C THR A 861 -24.56 -51.71 -13.75
N VAL A 862 -24.20 -52.39 -12.67
CA VAL A 862 -23.73 -51.78 -11.43
C VAL A 862 -22.21 -51.82 -11.44
N LYS A 863 -21.58 -50.67 -11.66
CA LYS A 863 -20.13 -50.53 -11.89
C LYS A 863 -19.27 -50.48 -10.61
N ASP A 864 -19.88 -50.78 -9.46
CA ASP A 864 -19.20 -50.81 -8.17
C ASP A 864 -19.63 -52.09 -7.43
N PRO A 865 -18.69 -53.03 -7.15
CA PRO A 865 -19.02 -54.28 -6.46
C PRO A 865 -19.52 -54.08 -5.02
N ALA A 866 -19.34 -52.89 -4.43
CA ALA A 866 -19.91 -52.55 -3.13
C ALA A 866 -21.40 -52.16 -3.19
N VAL A 867 -21.91 -51.81 -4.38
CA VAL A 867 -23.32 -51.48 -4.59
C VAL A 867 -24.09 -52.77 -4.85
N LEU A 868 -24.88 -53.18 -3.87
CA LEU A 868 -25.63 -54.45 -3.89
C LEU A 868 -27.12 -54.25 -4.13
N THR A 869 -27.47 -53.15 -4.81
CA THR A 869 -28.85 -52.80 -5.12
C THR A 869 -28.95 -52.18 -6.51
N PHE A 870 -30.10 -52.38 -7.15
CA PHE A 870 -30.42 -51.79 -8.44
C PHE A 870 -31.93 -51.50 -8.50
N THR A 871 -32.31 -50.35 -9.04
CA THR A 871 -33.73 -49.99 -9.22
C THR A 871 -34.07 -50.02 -10.71
N ASP A 872 -34.98 -50.91 -11.10
CA ASP A 872 -35.68 -50.78 -12.38
C ASP A 872 -36.77 -49.71 -12.23
N GLU A 873 -36.50 -48.53 -12.75
CA GLU A 873 -37.38 -47.35 -12.69
C GLU A 873 -38.73 -47.55 -13.40
N LYS A 874 -38.81 -48.51 -14.33
CA LYS A 874 -40.00 -48.77 -15.17
C LYS A 874 -40.26 -50.27 -15.26
N ALA A 875 -40.39 -50.92 -14.12
CA ALA A 875 -40.66 -52.35 -14.05
C ALA A 875 -42.09 -52.66 -14.54
N PRO A 876 -42.25 -53.44 -15.63
CA PRO A 876 -43.56 -53.92 -16.09
C PRO A 876 -44.35 -54.67 -15.00
N GLY A 877 -45.64 -54.93 -15.23
CA GLY A 877 -46.54 -55.55 -14.25
C GLY A 877 -46.07 -56.93 -13.73
N ASP A 878 -45.57 -57.78 -14.63
CA ASP A 878 -44.84 -58.99 -14.29
C ASP A 878 -43.39 -58.84 -14.77
N SER A 879 -42.42 -59.04 -13.88
CA SER A 879 -41.00 -58.96 -14.23
C SER A 879 -40.19 -59.93 -13.40
N ALA A 880 -39.21 -60.56 -14.02
CA ALA A 880 -38.23 -61.42 -13.37
C ALA A 880 -36.82 -60.93 -13.66
N TYR A 881 -35.93 -61.13 -12.69
CA TYR A 881 -34.56 -60.63 -12.74
C TYR A 881 -33.59 -61.73 -12.32
N TYR A 882 -32.40 -61.73 -12.92
CA TYR A 882 -31.22 -62.35 -12.34
C TYR A 882 -30.05 -61.37 -12.40
N VAL A 883 -29.03 -61.64 -11.60
CA VAL A 883 -27.81 -60.84 -11.52
C VAL A 883 -26.60 -61.77 -11.71
N THR A 884 -25.61 -61.33 -12.48
CA THR A 884 -24.30 -61.97 -12.60
C THR A 884 -23.22 -61.08 -12.00
N SER A 885 -22.21 -61.69 -11.39
CA SER A 885 -20.96 -61.03 -11.02
C SER A 885 -20.08 -60.92 -12.26
N VAL A 886 -19.33 -59.83 -12.39
CA VAL A 886 -18.35 -59.66 -13.47
C VAL A 886 -16.99 -59.35 -12.86
N ASP A 887 -15.94 -60.01 -13.35
CA ASP A 887 -14.55 -59.81 -12.92
C ASP A 887 -13.80 -58.80 -13.81
N LEU A 888 -12.53 -58.55 -13.46
CA LEU A 888 -11.65 -57.58 -14.13
C LEU A 888 -11.35 -57.95 -15.59
N THR A 889 -11.52 -59.21 -15.98
CA THR A 889 -11.31 -59.71 -17.35
C THR A 889 -12.58 -59.75 -18.18
N GLY A 890 -13.74 -59.54 -17.54
CA GLY A 890 -15.05 -59.58 -18.16
C GLY A 890 -15.73 -60.94 -18.16
N LEU A 891 -15.19 -61.93 -17.45
CA LEU A 891 -15.90 -63.18 -17.26
C LEU A 891 -17.12 -62.93 -16.35
N GLU A 892 -18.26 -63.47 -16.76
CA GLU A 892 -19.48 -63.44 -15.98
C GLU A 892 -19.64 -64.73 -15.18
N SER A 893 -20.13 -64.59 -13.95
CA SER A 893 -20.57 -65.74 -13.16
C SER A 893 -21.76 -66.45 -13.79
N GLU A 894 -22.05 -67.66 -13.31
CA GLU A 894 -23.38 -68.25 -13.48
C GLU A 894 -24.47 -67.29 -12.96
N PRO A 895 -25.69 -67.29 -13.53
CA PRO A 895 -26.78 -66.45 -13.05
C PRO A 895 -27.13 -66.71 -11.58
N SER A 896 -27.50 -65.65 -10.85
CA SER A 896 -28.17 -65.81 -9.56
C SER A 896 -29.51 -66.57 -9.71
N ALA A 897 -30.08 -66.99 -8.57
CA ALA A 897 -31.49 -67.38 -8.55
C ALA A 897 -32.38 -66.24 -9.08
N ILE A 898 -33.47 -66.60 -9.75
CA ILE A 898 -34.43 -65.63 -10.29
C ILE A 898 -35.24 -64.99 -9.16
N ALA A 899 -35.37 -63.67 -9.17
CA ALA A 899 -36.29 -62.93 -8.32
C ALA A 899 -37.36 -62.25 -9.19
N ALA A 900 -38.64 -62.36 -8.81
CA ALA A 900 -39.75 -61.83 -9.60
C ALA A 900 -40.66 -60.90 -8.79
N VAL A 901 -41.30 -59.95 -9.48
CA VAL A 901 -42.31 -59.02 -8.93
C VAL A 901 -43.53 -59.00 -9.87
N GLY A 902 -44.73 -59.25 -9.35
CA GLY A 902 -45.97 -59.33 -10.16
C GLY A 902 -46.89 -60.49 -9.77
N SER A 903 -47.91 -60.77 -10.60
CA SER A 903 -48.82 -61.89 -10.44
C SER A 903 -48.15 -63.20 -10.87
N SER A 904 -48.06 -64.15 -9.95
CA SER A 904 -47.28 -65.39 -10.02
C SER A 904 -47.80 -66.46 -10.99
N SER A 905 -48.14 -66.11 -12.23
CA SER A 905 -48.64 -67.06 -13.25
C SER A 905 -47.60 -67.50 -14.27
N HIS A 906 -46.48 -66.77 -14.41
CA HIS A 906 -45.37 -67.13 -15.31
C HIS A 906 -44.25 -67.86 -14.57
N THR A 907 -43.81 -68.99 -15.13
CA THR A 907 -42.59 -69.70 -14.69
C THR A 907 -41.41 -69.22 -15.53
N TRP A 908 -40.48 -68.53 -14.91
CA TRP A 908 -39.28 -68.01 -15.55
C TRP A 908 -38.17 -69.05 -15.45
N GLN A 909 -37.51 -69.35 -16.57
CA GLN A 909 -36.36 -70.25 -16.62
C GLN A 909 -35.09 -69.46 -16.92
N LEU A 910 -34.01 -69.80 -16.23
CA LEU A 910 -32.70 -69.26 -16.56
C LEU A 910 -32.30 -69.73 -17.97
N PRO A 911 -31.51 -68.94 -18.71
CA PRO A 911 -30.93 -69.40 -19.97
C PRO A 911 -30.14 -70.72 -19.75
N PRO A 912 -30.16 -71.66 -20.70
CA PRO A 912 -29.47 -72.94 -20.57
C PRO A 912 -27.94 -72.74 -20.38
N GLN A 913 -27.34 -73.49 -19.45
CA GLN A 913 -25.90 -73.48 -19.19
C GLN A 913 -25.16 -74.13 -20.36
N ASN A 914 -24.40 -73.36 -21.13
CA ASN A 914 -23.48 -73.91 -22.14
C ASN A 914 -22.13 -74.24 -21.51
N GLY A 915 -21.99 -75.48 -21.07
CA GLY A 915 -20.68 -76.12 -20.90
C GLY A 915 -20.34 -76.93 -22.15
N SER A 916 -19.28 -76.52 -22.85
CA SER A 916 -18.62 -77.13 -24.02
C SER A 916 -19.23 -76.87 -25.41
N ASN A 917 -18.33 -76.53 -26.34
CA ASN A 917 -18.53 -76.29 -27.78
C ASN A 917 -19.54 -77.24 -28.44
N GLU A 918 -20.53 -76.70 -29.15
CA GLU A 918 -20.92 -77.15 -30.49
C GLU A 918 -21.78 -76.08 -31.21
N THR A 919 -21.41 -75.83 -32.46
CA THR A 919 -21.92 -74.86 -33.44
C THR A 919 -23.39 -75.13 -33.82
N PRO A 920 -24.20 -74.12 -34.18
CA PRO A 920 -25.41 -74.36 -34.95
C PRO A 920 -25.05 -74.56 -36.43
N MET A 921 -25.48 -75.71 -36.96
CA MET A 921 -25.41 -76.14 -38.36
C MET A 921 -26.03 -75.15 -39.35
N ASP A 922 -25.35 -75.12 -40.49
CA ASP A 922 -25.62 -74.52 -41.79
C ASP A 922 -27.01 -74.77 -42.39
N GLY A 923 -27.33 -73.91 -43.36
CA GLY A 923 -28.17 -74.30 -44.48
C GLY A 923 -28.39 -73.20 -45.54
N LEU A 924 -27.35 -72.85 -46.31
CA LEU A 924 -27.32 -72.86 -47.79
C LEU A 924 -26.12 -72.07 -48.38
N GLU A 925 -25.01 -72.80 -48.60
CA GLU A 925 -24.07 -72.89 -49.77
C GLU A 925 -23.58 -71.66 -50.58
N PRO A 926 -22.45 -71.73 -51.34
CA PRO A 926 -21.63 -72.91 -51.72
C PRO A 926 -20.08 -72.77 -51.65
N GLY A 927 -19.39 -73.92 -51.72
CA GLY A 927 -18.22 -74.06 -52.62
C GLY A 927 -16.91 -74.61 -52.03
N ASP A 928 -16.67 -75.91 -52.29
CA ASP A 928 -15.44 -76.52 -52.81
C ASP A 928 -14.08 -76.06 -52.24
N LEU A 929 -13.15 -76.87 -51.71
CA LEU A 929 -12.71 -78.24 -52.01
C LEU A 929 -11.45 -78.49 -51.08
N PRO A 930 -10.75 -79.65 -51.09
CA PRO A 930 -10.43 -80.40 -49.88
C PRO A 930 -8.93 -80.49 -49.49
N ASP A 931 -8.75 -81.08 -48.31
CA ASP A 931 -7.57 -81.69 -47.64
C ASP A 931 -6.41 -82.23 -48.52
N PRO A 932 -5.16 -82.31 -48.01
CA PRO A 932 -4.76 -83.54 -47.30
C PRO A 932 -3.67 -83.44 -46.21
N ILE A 933 -3.89 -84.13 -45.09
CA ILE A 933 -3.20 -85.36 -44.60
C ILE A 933 -1.68 -85.61 -44.87
N LEU A 934 -0.98 -85.85 -43.75
CA LEU A 934 0.19 -86.71 -43.40
C LEU A 934 1.65 -86.42 -43.80
N GLY A 935 2.49 -86.36 -42.75
CA GLY A 935 3.91 -86.74 -42.78
C GLY A 935 4.61 -86.61 -41.41
N GLN A 936 4.72 -87.72 -40.66
CA GLN A 936 5.77 -87.94 -39.64
C GLN A 936 6.88 -88.83 -40.26
N PRO A 937 8.05 -89.06 -39.62
CA PRO A 937 8.84 -88.22 -38.73
C PRO A 937 10.34 -88.17 -39.14
N GLY A 938 11.09 -87.16 -38.66
CA GLY A 938 12.55 -87.12 -38.75
C GLY A 938 13.14 -86.49 -37.48
N GLN A 939 13.94 -87.27 -36.76
CA GLN A 939 14.63 -86.91 -35.52
C GLN A 939 15.54 -85.70 -35.70
N ASP A 940 15.52 -84.76 -34.74
CA ASP A 940 16.74 -84.48 -33.97
C ASP A 940 16.45 -83.72 -32.66
N ASN A 941 17.20 -84.10 -31.63
CA ASN A 941 17.19 -83.52 -30.29
C ASN A 941 17.83 -82.13 -30.29
N SER A 942 17.16 -81.14 -29.66
CA SER A 942 17.80 -80.32 -28.63
C SER A 942 16.78 -79.43 -27.92
N SER A 943 16.77 -79.55 -26.59
CA SER A 943 16.11 -78.69 -25.61
C SER A 943 16.39 -77.19 -25.79
N GLY A 944 15.35 -76.37 -25.69
CA GLY A 944 15.48 -74.91 -25.58
C GLY A 944 14.14 -74.25 -25.20
N THR A 945 13.91 -74.11 -23.89
CA THR A 945 12.86 -73.28 -23.29
C THR A 945 12.97 -71.83 -23.78
N THR A 946 11.86 -71.21 -24.20
CA THR A 946 11.78 -69.76 -24.46
C THR A 946 10.70 -69.12 -23.59
N THR A 947 11.16 -68.33 -22.63
CA THR A 947 10.42 -67.32 -21.88
C THR A 947 10.13 -66.11 -22.81
N PRO A 948 9.00 -65.40 -22.68
CA PRO A 948 8.79 -64.14 -23.40
C PRO A 948 9.75 -63.05 -22.89
N SER A 949 10.31 -62.24 -23.78
CA SER A 949 11.20 -61.13 -23.44
C SER A 949 10.39 -59.87 -23.10
N ALA A 950 10.60 -59.31 -21.91
CA ALA A 950 10.12 -57.97 -21.54
C ALA A 950 11.02 -56.89 -22.17
N SER A 951 10.86 -56.65 -23.48
CA SER A 951 11.60 -55.61 -24.20
C SER A 951 10.81 -55.05 -25.39
N PRO A 952 11.09 -53.80 -25.83
CA PRO A 952 10.52 -53.25 -27.05
C PRO A 952 10.79 -54.18 -28.26
N PRO A 953 9.94 -54.17 -29.30
CA PRO A 953 10.09 -55.07 -30.44
C PRO A 953 11.40 -54.82 -31.20
N SER A 954 11.80 -55.80 -32.00
CA SER A 954 12.85 -55.57 -33.00
C SER A 954 12.38 -54.60 -34.09
N ALA A 955 13.31 -53.92 -34.78
CA ALA A 955 12.94 -53.00 -35.86
C ALA A 955 12.22 -53.74 -37.00
N PRO A 956 11.15 -53.16 -37.59
CA PRO A 956 10.48 -53.72 -38.76
C PRO A 956 11.48 -53.92 -39.92
N GLN A 957 11.37 -55.05 -40.61
CA GLN A 957 12.28 -55.43 -41.69
C GLN A 957 11.63 -55.35 -43.07
N ASN A 958 12.46 -55.19 -44.10
CA ASN A 958 12.05 -55.16 -45.51
C ASN A 958 11.04 -54.05 -45.83
N LEU A 959 11.23 -52.85 -45.27
CA LEU A 959 10.43 -51.71 -45.72
C LEU A 959 10.73 -51.45 -47.20
N THR A 960 9.68 -51.44 -48.01
CA THR A 960 9.69 -51.16 -49.45
C THR A 960 8.68 -50.06 -49.76
N ILE A 961 8.93 -49.31 -50.82
CA ILE A 961 8.05 -48.24 -51.29
C ILE A 961 7.76 -48.43 -52.78
N LYS A 962 6.52 -48.15 -53.19
CA LYS A 962 6.07 -48.17 -54.58
C LYS A 962 5.22 -46.95 -54.88
N GLU A 963 5.46 -46.30 -56.01
CA GLU A 963 4.61 -45.23 -56.51
C GLU A 963 3.24 -45.78 -56.94
N THR A 964 2.19 -45.06 -56.56
CA THR A 964 0.81 -45.28 -56.98
C THR A 964 0.34 -43.99 -57.66
N GLY A 965 -0.64 -44.05 -58.56
CA GLY A 965 -1.02 -42.90 -59.40
C GLY A 965 -1.34 -41.58 -58.67
N ASN A 966 -1.57 -41.60 -57.35
CA ASN A 966 -1.83 -40.42 -56.50
C ASN A 966 -1.00 -40.40 -55.18
N GLY A 967 0.12 -41.15 -55.07
CA GLY A 967 0.92 -41.19 -53.83
C GLY A 967 1.84 -42.40 -53.70
N TRP A 968 2.19 -42.76 -52.46
CA TRP A 968 3.17 -43.81 -52.17
C TRP A 968 2.59 -44.94 -51.32
N GLN A 969 2.81 -46.18 -51.72
CA GLN A 969 2.46 -47.37 -50.95
C GLN A 969 3.71 -47.96 -50.29
N LEU A 970 3.67 -48.07 -48.97
CA LEU A 970 4.70 -48.67 -48.12
C LEU A 970 4.28 -50.08 -47.72
N GLN A 971 5.22 -51.01 -47.71
CA GLN A 971 5.00 -52.38 -47.23
C GLN A 971 6.25 -52.93 -46.54
N TRP A 972 6.07 -53.65 -45.44
CA TRP A 972 7.15 -54.26 -44.65
C TRP A 972 6.75 -55.66 -44.17
N LYS A 973 7.69 -56.37 -43.56
CA LYS A 973 7.45 -57.70 -42.97
C LYS A 973 6.97 -57.54 -41.53
N ALA A 974 5.96 -58.32 -41.14
CA ALA A 974 5.51 -58.41 -39.75
C ALA A 974 6.66 -58.88 -38.83
N ASN A 975 6.77 -58.26 -37.66
CA ASN A 975 7.56 -58.77 -36.55
C ASN A 975 7.09 -60.17 -36.10
N ARG A 976 7.95 -60.90 -35.39
CA ARG A 976 7.59 -62.24 -34.91
C ARG A 976 6.42 -62.14 -33.93
N ALA A 977 5.47 -63.07 -34.00
CA ALA A 977 4.29 -63.06 -33.10
C ALA A 977 4.66 -63.03 -31.60
N ALA A 978 5.79 -63.63 -31.23
CA ALA A 978 6.31 -63.62 -29.85
C ALA A 978 6.73 -62.21 -29.35
N GLU A 979 6.89 -61.22 -30.23
CA GLU A 979 7.21 -59.83 -29.89
C GLU A 979 5.95 -58.99 -29.58
N GLN A 980 4.75 -59.57 -29.76
CA GLN A 980 3.46 -58.96 -29.44
C GLN A 980 3.29 -57.54 -29.98
N VAL A 981 3.70 -57.32 -31.23
CA VAL A 981 3.56 -56.01 -31.88
C VAL A 981 2.09 -55.70 -32.11
N ILE A 982 1.63 -54.62 -31.49
CA ILE A 982 0.24 -54.16 -31.56
C ILE A 982 0.04 -53.11 -32.66
N ALA A 983 1.09 -52.39 -33.04
CA ALA A 983 1.03 -51.39 -34.10
C ALA A 983 2.40 -51.05 -34.69
N TYR A 984 2.40 -50.35 -35.82
CA TYR A 984 3.55 -49.78 -36.48
C TYR A 984 3.37 -48.28 -36.67
N ASN A 985 4.34 -47.48 -36.23
CA ASN A 985 4.35 -46.04 -36.46
C ASN A 985 5.07 -45.75 -37.78
N VAL A 986 4.41 -45.01 -38.67
CA VAL A 986 4.95 -44.61 -39.98
C VAL A 986 5.43 -43.19 -39.89
N TYR A 987 6.73 -42.97 -40.07
CA TYR A 987 7.35 -41.65 -40.03
C TYR A 987 7.66 -41.18 -41.44
N PHE A 988 7.46 -39.89 -41.68
CA PHE A 988 7.60 -39.25 -42.99
C PHE A 988 8.47 -38.00 -42.90
N SER A 989 9.32 -37.81 -43.90
CA SER A 989 10.06 -36.57 -44.11
C SER A 989 10.06 -36.17 -45.59
N PRO A 990 9.73 -34.92 -45.95
CA PRO A 990 9.82 -34.44 -47.32
C PRO A 990 11.28 -34.24 -47.79
N ASP A 991 12.22 -34.08 -46.85
CA ASP A 991 13.67 -33.99 -47.09
C ASP A 991 14.38 -34.42 -45.78
N PRO A 992 15.32 -35.39 -45.79
CA PRO A 992 15.99 -35.89 -44.58
C PRO A 992 16.60 -34.79 -43.69
N SER A 993 16.90 -33.61 -44.23
CA SER A 993 17.39 -32.46 -43.47
C SER A 993 16.35 -31.81 -42.54
N SER A 994 15.06 -32.01 -42.80
CA SER A 994 13.94 -31.33 -42.13
C SER A 994 13.37 -32.10 -40.93
N GLY A 995 13.93 -33.27 -40.61
CA GLY A 995 13.42 -34.16 -39.56
C GLY A 995 12.21 -34.99 -40.01
N TYR A 996 11.81 -35.97 -39.20
CA TYR A 996 10.71 -36.88 -39.49
C TYR A 996 9.50 -36.58 -38.60
N LEU A 997 8.31 -36.60 -39.19
CA LEU A 997 7.02 -36.45 -38.50
C LEU A 997 6.30 -37.80 -38.48
N LEU A 998 5.59 -38.10 -37.39
CA LEU A 998 4.69 -39.25 -37.35
C LEU A 998 3.51 -38.99 -38.29
N LEU A 999 3.39 -39.80 -39.33
CA LEU A 999 2.34 -39.70 -40.34
C LEU A 999 1.08 -40.46 -39.94
N GLY A 1000 1.24 -41.56 -39.20
CA GLY A 1000 0.15 -42.37 -38.69
C GLY A 1000 0.64 -43.66 -38.04
N THR A 1001 -0.27 -44.34 -37.35
CA THR A 1001 -0.02 -45.62 -36.68
C THR A 1001 -1.00 -46.65 -37.22
N VAL A 1002 -0.50 -47.80 -37.68
CA VAL A 1002 -1.32 -48.86 -38.29
C VAL A 1002 -1.01 -50.23 -37.72
N SER A 1003 -2.01 -51.11 -37.65
CA SER A 1003 -1.84 -52.51 -37.23
C SER A 1003 -1.38 -53.41 -38.38
N ASP A 1004 -1.66 -53.01 -39.62
CA ASP A 1004 -1.27 -53.75 -40.82
C ASP A 1004 0.19 -53.51 -41.21
N THR A 1005 0.74 -54.40 -42.04
CA THR A 1005 2.13 -54.31 -42.55
C THR A 1005 2.24 -53.53 -43.85
N SER A 1006 1.27 -52.65 -44.13
CA SER A 1006 1.25 -51.76 -45.28
C SER A 1006 0.59 -50.43 -44.94
N PHE A 1007 1.02 -49.36 -45.61
CA PHE A 1007 0.47 -48.02 -45.44
C PHE A 1007 0.46 -47.27 -46.76
N THR A 1008 -0.63 -46.54 -47.06
CA THR A 1008 -0.72 -45.73 -48.28
C THR A 1008 -0.76 -44.25 -47.91
N HIS A 1009 0.19 -43.48 -48.42
CA HIS A 1009 0.26 -42.04 -48.25
C HIS A 1009 -0.08 -41.33 -49.56
N ALA A 1010 -1.27 -40.72 -49.63
CA ALA A 1010 -1.70 -39.90 -50.75
C ALA A 1010 -1.06 -38.49 -50.66
N ALA A 1011 0.15 -38.33 -51.19
CA ALA A 1011 0.85 -37.04 -51.19
C ALA A 1011 1.64 -36.80 -52.49
N GLY A 1012 1.51 -35.59 -53.05
CA GLY A 1012 2.24 -35.13 -54.25
C GLY A 1012 3.63 -34.57 -53.95
N VAL A 1013 4.38 -35.20 -53.04
CA VAL A 1013 5.73 -34.78 -52.64
C VAL A 1013 6.74 -35.56 -53.49
N GLU A 1014 7.66 -34.86 -54.14
CA GLU A 1014 8.78 -35.46 -54.89
C GLU A 1014 9.87 -35.95 -53.91
N ASN A 1015 10.30 -37.19 -54.06
CA ASN A 1015 11.36 -37.83 -53.27
C ASN A 1015 11.16 -37.94 -51.73
N PRO A 1016 9.99 -38.39 -51.24
CA PRO A 1016 9.74 -38.49 -49.80
C PRO A 1016 10.52 -39.63 -49.15
N ASN A 1017 10.87 -39.46 -47.88
CA ASN A 1017 11.58 -40.46 -47.08
C ASN A 1017 10.69 -41.02 -45.98
N TYR A 1018 10.74 -42.34 -45.79
CA TYR A 1018 9.96 -43.04 -44.77
C TYR A 1018 10.82 -44.00 -43.96
N TYR A 1019 10.50 -44.12 -42.68
CA TYR A 1019 10.88 -45.27 -41.86
C TYR A 1019 9.70 -45.68 -40.98
N ILE A 1020 9.77 -46.89 -40.43
CA ILE A 1020 8.72 -47.46 -39.59
C ILE A 1020 9.34 -48.04 -38.32
N THR A 1021 8.62 -47.94 -37.22
CA THR A 1021 8.93 -48.63 -35.96
C THR A 1021 7.77 -49.54 -35.58
N ALA A 1022 8.04 -50.59 -34.81
CA ALA A 1022 7.05 -51.48 -34.23
C ALA A 1022 6.81 -51.10 -32.76
N VAL A 1023 5.58 -51.25 -32.30
CA VAL A 1023 5.17 -50.91 -30.93
C VAL A 1023 4.57 -52.14 -30.27
N ASN A 1024 5.00 -52.45 -29.04
CA ASN A 1024 4.32 -53.36 -28.13
C ASN A 1024 4.10 -52.68 -26.76
N SER A 1025 3.56 -53.42 -25.79
CA SER A 1025 3.30 -52.95 -24.43
C SER A 1025 4.56 -52.51 -23.65
N TYR A 1026 5.76 -52.82 -24.14
CA TYR A 1026 7.05 -52.48 -23.53
C TYR A 1026 7.78 -51.31 -24.20
N GLY A 1027 7.27 -50.80 -25.32
CA GLY A 1027 7.79 -49.59 -25.98
C GLY A 1027 7.86 -49.69 -27.51
N GLU A 1028 8.47 -48.66 -28.10
CA GLU A 1028 8.69 -48.54 -29.54
C GLU A 1028 10.07 -49.07 -29.92
N SER A 1029 10.14 -49.80 -31.03
CA SER A 1029 11.39 -50.35 -31.57
C SER A 1029 12.31 -49.27 -32.10
N THR A 1030 13.55 -49.65 -32.45
CA THR A 1030 14.38 -48.85 -33.35
C THR A 1030 13.75 -48.78 -34.76
N PHE A 1031 14.15 -47.79 -35.56
CA PHE A 1031 13.59 -47.57 -36.89
C PHE A 1031 14.06 -48.60 -37.92
N SER A 1032 13.19 -48.91 -38.89
CA SER A 1032 13.47 -49.78 -40.04
C SER A 1032 14.55 -49.20 -40.97
N ASN A 1033 14.90 -49.91 -42.04
CA ASN A 1033 15.58 -49.25 -43.16
C ASN A 1033 14.74 -48.06 -43.68
N THR A 1034 15.39 -46.95 -44.03
CA THR A 1034 14.72 -45.82 -44.69
C THR A 1034 14.51 -46.13 -46.16
N VAL A 1035 13.34 -45.78 -46.69
CA VAL A 1035 13.04 -45.84 -48.13
C VAL A 1035 12.73 -44.45 -48.66
N THR A 1036 13.25 -44.15 -49.85
CA THR A 1036 12.98 -42.90 -50.56
C THR A 1036 12.15 -43.21 -51.80
N GLY A 1037 11.01 -42.53 -51.98
CA GLY A 1037 10.27 -42.59 -53.25
C GLY A 1037 11.13 -41.98 -54.36
N ARG A 1038 11.28 -42.63 -55.51
CA ARG A 1038 12.02 -42.10 -56.67
C ARG A 1038 11.25 -42.34 -57.95
#